data_AF-A0A519CSJ8-F1
#
_entry.id   AF-A0A519CSJ8-F1
#
_cell.length_a   1.000
_cell.length_b   1.000
_cell.length_c   1.000
_cell.angle_alpha   90.00
_cell.angle_beta   90.00
_cell.angle_gamma   90.00
#
_symmetry.space_group_name_H-M   'P 1'
#
loop_
_entity.id
_entity.type
_entity.pdbx_description
1 polymer ?
#
loop_
_entity_poly.entity_id
_entity_poly.type
_entity_poly.pdbx_seq_one_letter_code
_entity_poly.pdbx_strand_id
1 'polypeptide(L)'
;MRYDLVRNEEAVSAAVATVMLFGGVLSIIGMMMISMIPVIEELQGSVERHDMSAQMTLMATQTAELSESGMPGDSTEVELIPIDGEIIWDKTRGGMWYSATWFEDNSLRMRGAFDFDDSIEIRHSESEVKSICIDDLRLGPQNPYIYSIPSWVDEVLFSASPGLAIPLGPIDIDIYQNGTKQELSLALDESHTLDLQDIGELTLKSSHKLSLLFSMGDGGATVVSANDKSPVDNTGRSWSIPLPSGQSQIHVISDIANQVRISGDISTTTSYSLPSGSSRIAVASTHTIDLQTSDVIHVSTSANSRLLLRTNIDGGIGSAPWPSNNGALLGHEFNTPALTGELAITNPQSDSVTITWKGGGTSVPGQSTSFISWPPASIDGSPIIDASSDIFISWYASSSTIMQQNVSSVTLVSAHDTGASSGNTFYHHQSESSVQHQLISSLQGVLTNFNASMSANHSTILTTDSPTTAITTSEGTSKIVADGNPIRIHHLSGGNGLIQAMHDGEQRCVAINVQASGWITTSLPWQSFSGRSEVDLVNGWKNGYHPASMSISVLGVEGANSYSTIGTAWAFHLSRLTYEFSSSIMGLEVAYSGGAVVTNHPEFNAFVVSPPSDRGGPGPRFAATIPSLHPSSNSLSGGGKMTLDIELEHRQSLASTTAYEVRRGWSSPYGEAIAQGSADGLESSEDWTIYPGRIDLLTDYVGWVPDPSYGTSESIWHTNGVAIQFTLQMSSLTVDVREEM
;
A
#
# COMPACT_ATOMS: atom_id res chain seq x y z
N MET A 1 -7.17 -44.58 -102.52
CA MET A 1 -7.47 -43.21 -102.04
C MET A 1 -6.58 -42.95 -100.83
N ARG A 2 -5.49 -42.19 -101.01
CA ARG A 2 -4.75 -41.59 -99.91
C ARG A 2 -5.27 -40.15 -99.79
N TYR A 3 -5.84 -39.81 -98.65
CA TYR A 3 -6.21 -38.44 -98.32
C TYR A 3 -4.95 -37.73 -97.83
N ASP A 4 -4.49 -36.71 -98.55
CA ASP A 4 -3.51 -35.75 -98.06
C ASP A 4 -4.20 -34.80 -97.07
N LEU A 5 -3.87 -34.96 -95.78
CA LEU A 5 -4.15 -33.98 -94.75
C LEU A 5 -3.13 -32.86 -94.87
N VAL A 6 -3.50 -31.77 -95.54
CA VAL A 6 -2.72 -30.53 -95.57
C VAL A 6 -2.78 -29.90 -94.18
N ARG A 7 -1.66 -29.89 -93.46
CA ARG A 7 -1.50 -29.26 -92.16
C ARG A 7 -1.54 -27.74 -92.33
N ASN A 8 -2.56 -27.09 -91.77
CA ASN A 8 -2.77 -25.66 -91.91
C ASN A 8 -1.89 -24.90 -90.89
N GLU A 9 -0.68 -24.50 -91.30
CA GLU A 9 0.32 -23.87 -90.42
C GLU A 9 -0.14 -22.51 -89.87
N GLU A 10 -1.01 -21.78 -90.59
CA GLU A 10 -1.62 -20.54 -90.09
C GLU A 10 -2.54 -20.77 -88.88
N ALA A 11 -3.30 -21.87 -88.85
CA ALA A 11 -4.16 -22.21 -87.73
C ALA A 11 -3.35 -22.60 -86.47
N VAL A 12 -2.19 -23.24 -86.65
CA VAL A 12 -1.27 -23.59 -85.56
C VAL A 12 -0.57 -22.34 -85.02
N SER A 13 -0.11 -21.44 -85.89
CA SER A 13 0.50 -20.17 -85.49
C SER A 13 -0.48 -19.27 -84.74
N ALA A 14 -1.73 -19.18 -85.20
CA ALA A 14 -2.78 -18.44 -84.51
C ALA A 14 -3.07 -19.03 -83.13
N ALA A 15 -3.19 -20.35 -83.00
CA ALA A 15 -3.40 -21.01 -81.71
C ALA A 15 -2.23 -20.79 -80.71
N VAL A 16 -0.98 -20.87 -81.17
CA VAL A 16 0.20 -20.62 -80.35
C VAL A 16 0.28 -19.15 -79.89
N ALA A 17 -0.06 -18.20 -80.78
CA ALA A 17 -0.11 -16.78 -80.42
C ALA A 17 -1.16 -16.51 -79.34
N THR A 18 -2.36 -17.10 -79.44
CA THR A 18 -3.42 -16.94 -78.44
C THR A 18 -3.03 -17.54 -77.08
N VAL A 19 -2.35 -18.70 -77.07
CA VAL A 19 -1.86 -19.33 -75.84
C VAL A 19 -0.75 -18.50 -75.19
N MET A 20 0.18 -17.93 -75.97
CA MET A 20 1.20 -17.02 -75.42
C MET A 20 0.61 -15.72 -74.88
N LEU A 21 -0.43 -15.18 -75.52
CA LEU A 21 -1.13 -13.98 -75.04
C LEU A 21 -1.86 -14.26 -73.71
N PHE A 22 -2.57 -15.39 -73.61
CA PHE A 22 -3.17 -15.82 -72.34
C PHE A 22 -2.14 -16.10 -71.26
N GLY A 23 -1.02 -16.74 -71.60
CA GLY A 23 0.09 -16.99 -70.68
C GLY A 23 0.75 -15.69 -70.19
N GLY A 24 0.93 -14.70 -71.06
CA GLY A 24 1.43 -13.37 -70.73
C GLY A 24 0.50 -12.58 -69.80
N VAL A 25 -0.81 -12.62 -70.06
CA VAL A 25 -1.81 -11.97 -69.20
C VAL A 25 -1.89 -12.65 -67.83
N LEU A 26 -1.89 -13.99 -67.78
CA LEU A 26 -1.91 -14.74 -66.52
C LEU A 26 -0.64 -14.51 -65.68
N SER A 27 0.52 -14.37 -66.32
CA SER A 27 1.77 -14.07 -65.60
C SER A 27 1.81 -12.63 -65.08
N ILE A 28 1.26 -11.65 -65.82
CA ILE A 28 1.12 -10.28 -65.32
C ILE A 28 0.14 -10.22 -64.14
N ILE A 29 -1.02 -10.86 -64.25
CA ILE A 29 -2.00 -10.92 -63.15
C ILE A 29 -1.42 -11.65 -61.93
N GLY A 30 -0.70 -12.76 -62.15
CA GLY A 30 0.00 -13.47 -61.08
C GLY A 30 1.04 -12.60 -60.38
N MET A 31 1.83 -11.84 -61.16
CA MET A 31 2.84 -10.93 -60.61
C MET A 31 2.20 -9.74 -59.88
N MET A 32 1.08 -9.20 -60.40
CA MET A 32 0.30 -8.14 -59.73
C MET A 32 -0.34 -8.64 -58.43
N MET A 33 -0.93 -9.84 -58.41
CA MET A 33 -1.46 -10.44 -57.17
C MET A 33 -0.36 -10.64 -56.12
N ILE A 34 0.81 -11.17 -56.51
CA ILE A 34 1.94 -11.34 -55.57
C ILE A 34 2.40 -9.99 -55.01
N SER A 35 2.33 -8.91 -55.79
CA SER A 35 2.68 -7.56 -55.30
C SER A 35 1.59 -6.87 -54.47
N MET A 36 0.31 -7.19 -54.70
CA MET A 36 -0.82 -6.57 -53.99
C MET A 36 -1.21 -7.30 -52.70
N ILE A 37 -0.96 -8.61 -52.60
CA ILE A 37 -1.28 -9.39 -51.39
C ILE A 37 -0.66 -8.77 -50.12
N PRO A 38 0.64 -8.40 -50.08
CA PRO A 38 1.22 -7.79 -48.88
C PRO A 38 0.56 -6.46 -48.49
N VAL A 39 0.16 -5.64 -49.48
CA VAL A 39 -0.50 -4.35 -49.24
C VAL A 39 -1.93 -4.55 -48.72
N ILE A 40 -2.63 -5.59 -49.19
CA ILE A 40 -3.96 -5.94 -48.72
C ILE A 40 -3.89 -6.45 -47.28
N GLU A 41 -2.91 -7.31 -46.96
CA GLU A 41 -2.68 -7.78 -45.58
C GLU A 41 -2.34 -6.63 -44.63
N GLU A 42 -1.51 -5.67 -45.05
CA GLU A 42 -1.19 -4.48 -44.25
C GLU A 42 -2.42 -3.57 -44.02
N LEU A 43 -3.22 -3.33 -45.06
CA LEU A 43 -4.45 -2.54 -44.94
C LEU A 43 -5.50 -3.22 -44.07
N GLN A 44 -5.64 -4.55 -44.19
CA GLN A 44 -6.53 -5.33 -43.35
C GLN A 44 -6.09 -5.24 -41.87
N GLY A 45 -4.81 -5.49 -41.58
CA GLY A 45 -4.27 -5.36 -40.22
C GLY A 45 -4.41 -3.95 -39.64
N SER A 46 -4.28 -2.89 -40.45
CA SER A 46 -4.51 -1.53 -40.00
C SER A 46 -5.98 -1.24 -39.65
N VAL A 47 -6.94 -1.82 -40.37
CA VAL A 47 -8.38 -1.66 -40.10
C VAL A 47 -8.75 -2.43 -38.83
N GLU A 48 -8.29 -3.67 -38.69
CA GLU A 48 -8.50 -4.49 -37.50
C GLU A 48 -7.92 -3.81 -36.25
N ARG A 49 -6.71 -3.25 -36.37
CA ARG A 49 -6.10 -2.48 -35.28
C ARG A 49 -6.92 -1.27 -34.90
N HIS A 50 -7.40 -0.51 -35.89
CA HIS A 50 -8.21 0.67 -35.61
C HIS A 50 -9.50 0.30 -34.88
N ASP A 51 -10.18 -0.75 -35.33
CA ASP A 51 -11.41 -1.24 -34.71
C ASP A 51 -11.17 -1.71 -33.28
N MET A 52 -10.18 -2.59 -33.07
CA MET A 52 -9.82 -3.07 -31.73
C MET A 52 -9.36 -1.94 -30.81
N SER A 53 -8.60 -0.96 -31.33
CA SER A 53 -8.17 0.21 -30.55
C SER A 53 -9.35 1.07 -30.10
N ALA A 54 -10.40 1.20 -30.92
CA ALA A 54 -11.61 1.92 -30.59
C ALA A 54 -12.42 1.16 -29.53
N GLN A 55 -12.56 -0.15 -29.66
CA GLN A 55 -13.25 -1.01 -28.69
C GLN A 55 -12.54 -1.00 -27.32
N MET A 56 -11.20 -1.10 -27.31
CA MET A 56 -10.40 -0.99 -26.08
C MET A 56 -10.46 0.41 -25.46
N THR A 57 -10.59 1.47 -26.27
CA THR A 57 -10.78 2.85 -25.77
C THR A 57 -12.16 3.02 -25.11
N LEU A 58 -13.19 2.39 -25.66
CA LEU A 58 -14.51 2.35 -25.04
C LEU A 58 -14.45 1.61 -23.69
N MET A 59 -13.79 0.46 -23.65
CA MET A 59 -13.55 -0.30 -22.42
C MET A 59 -12.84 0.57 -21.35
N ALA A 60 -11.77 1.27 -21.74
CA ALA A 60 -11.01 2.15 -20.84
C ALA A 60 -11.88 3.28 -20.27
N THR A 61 -12.72 3.90 -21.11
CA THR A 61 -13.62 4.99 -20.69
C THR A 61 -14.66 4.49 -19.69
N GLN A 62 -15.33 3.37 -19.98
CA GLN A 62 -16.32 2.80 -19.07
C GLN A 62 -15.69 2.34 -17.75
N THR A 63 -14.50 1.73 -17.83
CA THR A 63 -13.74 1.31 -16.66
C THR A 63 -13.37 2.51 -15.78
N ALA A 64 -12.92 3.62 -16.39
CA ALA A 64 -12.63 4.86 -15.67
C ALA A 64 -13.89 5.42 -15.00
N GLU A 65 -15.00 5.58 -15.73
CA GLU A 65 -16.26 6.10 -15.19
C GLU A 65 -16.77 5.27 -14.01
N LEU A 66 -16.76 3.94 -14.13
CA LEU A 66 -17.15 3.02 -13.07
C LEU A 66 -16.20 3.14 -11.86
N SER A 67 -14.89 3.16 -12.10
CA SER A 67 -13.88 3.26 -11.05
C SER A 67 -13.98 4.56 -10.25
N GLU A 68 -14.33 5.67 -10.91
CA GLU A 68 -14.30 7.03 -10.36
C GLU A 68 -15.62 7.44 -9.69
N SER A 69 -16.75 7.02 -10.25
CA SER A 69 -18.08 7.49 -9.88
C SER A 69 -19.03 6.38 -9.44
N GLY A 70 -18.73 5.13 -9.77
CA GLY A 70 -19.53 3.98 -9.38
C GLY A 70 -19.56 3.76 -7.87
N MET A 71 -20.58 3.05 -7.42
CA MET A 71 -20.68 2.44 -6.10
C MET A 71 -20.31 0.95 -6.21
N PRO A 72 -19.82 0.33 -5.13
CA PRO A 72 -19.66 -1.12 -5.08
C PRO A 72 -20.91 -1.84 -5.61
N GLY A 73 -20.70 -2.83 -6.48
CA GLY A 73 -21.60 -3.63 -7.32
C GLY A 73 -22.36 -2.93 -8.41
N ASP A 74 -22.03 -1.67 -8.72
CA ASP A 74 -22.32 -1.17 -10.06
C ASP A 74 -21.48 -1.98 -11.06
N SER A 75 -22.10 -2.35 -12.19
CA SER A 75 -21.43 -3.06 -13.28
C SER A 75 -21.66 -2.39 -14.63
N THR A 76 -20.75 -2.66 -15.57
CA THR A 76 -20.84 -2.22 -16.97
C THR A 76 -20.44 -3.35 -17.90
N GLU A 77 -21.09 -3.41 -19.05
CA GLU A 77 -20.88 -4.46 -20.05
C GLU A 77 -20.16 -3.87 -21.28
N VAL A 78 -19.07 -4.52 -21.69
CA VAL A 78 -18.29 -4.17 -22.88
C VAL A 78 -18.24 -5.36 -23.83
N GLU A 79 -18.54 -5.14 -25.10
CA GLU A 79 -18.34 -6.16 -26.14
C GLU A 79 -17.00 -5.92 -26.85
N LEU A 80 -16.18 -6.97 -26.96
CA LEU A 80 -14.98 -7.02 -27.79
C LEU A 80 -15.18 -8.05 -28.90
N ILE A 81 -14.99 -7.64 -30.14
CA ILE A 81 -15.16 -8.49 -31.33
C ILE A 81 -13.78 -8.70 -31.97
N PRO A 82 -13.04 -9.74 -31.56
CA PRO A 82 -11.82 -10.15 -32.25
C PRO A 82 -12.17 -10.71 -33.65
N ILE A 83 -11.41 -10.30 -34.67
CA ILE A 83 -11.62 -10.77 -36.06
C ILE A 83 -10.68 -11.95 -36.34
N ASP A 84 -9.37 -11.69 -36.38
CA ASP A 84 -8.33 -12.67 -36.71
C ASP A 84 -7.27 -12.73 -35.59
N GLY A 85 -7.67 -12.69 -34.32
CA GLY A 85 -6.72 -12.67 -33.20
C GLY A 85 -7.33 -13.17 -31.90
N GLU A 86 -6.53 -13.23 -30.85
CA GLU A 86 -6.95 -13.73 -29.54
C GLU A 86 -6.82 -12.66 -28.46
N ILE A 87 -7.79 -12.63 -27.55
CA ILE A 87 -7.77 -11.77 -26.36
C ILE A 87 -7.23 -12.61 -25.19
N ILE A 88 -6.15 -12.12 -24.58
CA ILE A 88 -5.39 -12.81 -23.53
C ILE A 88 -5.17 -11.87 -22.35
N TRP A 89 -5.32 -12.40 -21.13
CA TRP A 89 -4.93 -11.74 -19.90
C TRP A 89 -3.45 -11.98 -19.61
N ASP A 90 -2.72 -10.92 -19.29
CA ASP A 90 -1.33 -10.97 -18.86
C ASP A 90 -1.15 -10.27 -17.52
N LYS A 91 -0.72 -11.02 -16.50
CA LYS A 91 -0.51 -10.50 -15.14
C LYS A 91 0.94 -10.17 -14.82
N THR A 92 1.85 -10.37 -15.78
CA THR A 92 3.30 -10.24 -15.59
C THR A 92 3.87 -8.96 -16.19
N ARG A 93 3.33 -8.50 -17.32
CA ARG A 93 3.83 -7.31 -18.05
C ARG A 93 3.12 -5.99 -17.72
N GLY A 94 2.19 -5.99 -16.77
CA GLY A 94 1.44 -4.80 -16.36
C GLY A 94 1.89 -4.24 -15.01
N GLY A 95 2.14 -2.94 -14.94
CA GLY A 95 2.48 -2.27 -13.70
C GLY A 95 2.50 -0.75 -13.82
N MET A 96 2.05 -0.09 -12.76
CA MET A 96 2.12 1.37 -12.64
C MET A 96 2.41 1.78 -11.21
N TRP A 97 3.10 2.91 -11.02
CA TRP A 97 3.38 3.45 -9.70
C TRP A 97 3.11 4.95 -9.63
N TYR A 98 2.81 5.42 -8.43
CA TYR A 98 2.75 6.83 -8.06
C TYR A 98 3.72 7.09 -6.91
N SER A 99 4.34 8.26 -6.86
CA SER A 99 5.05 8.74 -5.68
C SER A 99 4.64 10.16 -5.35
N ALA A 100 4.66 10.48 -4.06
CA ALA A 100 4.39 11.82 -3.56
C ALA A 100 5.42 12.18 -2.48
N THR A 101 5.90 13.42 -2.49
CA THR A 101 6.72 13.99 -1.42
C THR A 101 5.90 14.93 -0.54
N TRP A 102 6.20 14.91 0.75
CA TRP A 102 5.41 15.61 1.78
C TRP A 102 6.03 16.92 2.28
N PHE A 103 7.24 17.23 1.81
CA PHE A 103 7.98 18.46 2.12
C PHE A 103 8.45 19.17 0.85
N GLU A 104 8.68 20.48 0.96
CA GLU A 104 9.19 21.32 -0.13
C GLU A 104 10.57 20.83 -0.61
N ASP A 105 10.86 21.06 -1.89
CA ASP A 105 12.11 20.72 -2.56
C ASP A 105 12.52 19.23 -2.57
N ASN A 106 11.72 18.33 -1.99
CA ASN A 106 12.00 16.89 -1.97
C ASN A 106 11.46 16.18 -3.23
N SER A 107 12.25 15.24 -3.77
CA SER A 107 11.87 14.37 -4.88
C SER A 107 12.01 12.88 -4.49
N LEU A 108 11.08 12.04 -4.96
CA LEU A 108 11.12 10.60 -4.74
C LEU A 108 10.88 9.83 -6.04
N ARG A 109 11.88 9.06 -6.47
CA ARG A 109 11.81 8.19 -7.66
C ARG A 109 11.99 6.73 -7.29
N MET A 110 11.44 5.84 -8.10
CA MET A 110 11.43 4.40 -7.85
C MET A 110 11.64 3.58 -9.14
N ARG A 111 12.41 2.48 -9.03
CA ARG A 111 12.67 1.50 -10.09
C ARG A 111 12.74 0.09 -9.51
N GLY A 112 12.60 -0.93 -10.35
CA GLY A 112 12.65 -2.34 -9.93
C GLY A 112 11.39 -2.85 -9.24
N ALA A 113 10.40 -2.00 -8.92
CA ALA A 113 9.19 -2.44 -8.21
C ALA A 113 8.32 -3.47 -8.95
N PHE A 114 8.58 -3.74 -10.25
CA PHE A 114 7.77 -4.63 -11.09
C PHE A 114 8.53 -5.84 -11.67
N ASP A 115 9.78 -6.06 -11.29
CA ASP A 115 10.57 -7.19 -11.82
C ASP A 115 10.35 -8.51 -11.05
N PHE A 116 9.48 -8.48 -10.02
CA PHE A 116 9.17 -9.59 -9.11
C PHE A 116 10.39 -10.13 -8.37
N ASP A 117 11.48 -9.36 -8.31
CA ASP A 117 12.66 -9.74 -7.57
C ASP A 117 12.55 -9.36 -6.08
N ASP A 118 13.58 -9.67 -5.31
CA ASP A 118 13.70 -9.31 -3.89
C ASP A 118 14.43 -7.98 -3.67
N SER A 119 14.48 -7.11 -4.68
CA SER A 119 15.14 -5.81 -4.56
C SER A 119 14.32 -4.68 -5.19
N ILE A 120 14.49 -3.47 -4.66
CA ILE A 120 13.88 -2.26 -5.19
C ILE A 120 14.87 -1.11 -5.09
N GLU A 121 14.82 -0.22 -6.07
CA GLU A 121 15.68 0.96 -6.13
C GLU A 121 14.88 2.22 -5.91
N ILE A 122 15.31 3.04 -4.95
CA ILE A 122 14.73 4.37 -4.72
C ILE A 122 15.80 5.44 -4.94
N ARG A 123 15.37 6.65 -5.27
CA ARG A 123 16.25 7.81 -5.35
C ARG A 123 15.61 9.02 -4.67
N HIS A 124 16.34 9.53 -3.69
CA HIS A 124 16.04 10.74 -2.95
C HIS A 124 17.39 11.40 -2.61
N SER A 125 17.65 12.59 -3.18
CA SER A 125 18.99 13.21 -3.12
C SER A 125 19.12 14.28 -2.03
N GLU A 126 17.99 14.76 -1.52
CA GLU A 126 17.91 15.99 -0.76
C GLU A 126 18.29 15.77 0.71
N SER A 127 17.85 14.65 1.28
CA SER A 127 18.10 14.29 2.68
C SER A 127 18.64 12.86 2.85
N GLU A 128 19.08 12.54 4.06
CA GLU A 128 19.48 11.17 4.40
C GLU A 128 18.23 10.28 4.56
N VAL A 129 18.21 9.16 3.84
CA VAL A 129 17.19 8.13 4.01
C VAL A 129 17.61 7.20 5.15
N LYS A 130 16.83 7.19 6.23
CA LYS A 130 17.07 6.31 7.39
C LYS A 130 16.54 4.91 7.15
N SER A 131 15.29 4.79 6.70
CA SER A 131 14.65 3.49 6.53
C SER A 131 13.51 3.55 5.52
N ILE A 132 13.09 2.38 5.06
CA ILE A 132 11.94 2.21 4.18
C ILE A 132 10.99 1.21 4.82
N CYS A 133 9.72 1.55 4.93
CA CYS A 133 8.66 0.67 5.39
C CYS A 133 7.73 0.30 4.24
N ILE A 134 7.48 -0.99 4.06
CA ILE A 134 6.67 -1.51 2.96
C ILE A 134 5.43 -2.18 3.54
N ASP A 135 4.27 -1.73 3.08
CA ASP A 135 2.94 -2.29 3.40
C ASP A 135 2.42 -3.01 2.15
N ASP A 136 1.96 -4.26 2.29
CA ASP A 136 1.25 -5.01 1.25
C ASP A 136 -0.22 -4.57 1.19
N LEU A 137 -0.63 -3.96 0.08
CA LEU A 137 -1.99 -3.43 -0.08
C LEU A 137 -3.02 -4.50 -0.48
N ARG A 138 -2.59 -5.73 -0.79
CA ARG A 138 -3.49 -6.86 -1.15
C ARG A 138 -4.54 -6.51 -2.20
N LEU A 139 -4.09 -6.03 -3.36
CA LEU A 139 -4.97 -5.66 -4.47
C LEU A 139 -5.71 -6.86 -5.08
N GLY A 140 -7.03 -6.82 -5.05
CA GLY A 140 -7.95 -7.74 -5.74
C GLY A 140 -8.67 -8.74 -4.84
N PRO A 141 -9.86 -9.22 -5.24
CA PRO A 141 -10.73 -10.08 -4.41
C PRO A 141 -10.12 -11.43 -4.06
N GLN A 142 -9.23 -11.90 -4.93
CA GLN A 142 -8.59 -13.20 -4.78
C GLN A 142 -7.41 -13.16 -3.80
N ASN A 143 -7.02 -11.98 -3.32
CA ASN A 143 -5.84 -11.78 -2.47
C ASN A 143 -6.30 -11.37 -1.06
N PRO A 144 -6.58 -12.34 -0.16
CA PRO A 144 -7.10 -12.02 1.17
C PRO A 144 -6.04 -11.36 2.06
N TYR A 145 -6.49 -10.53 2.99
CA TYR A 145 -5.70 -10.05 4.13
C TYR A 145 -5.45 -11.19 5.10
N ILE A 146 -4.19 -11.41 5.48
CA ILE A 146 -3.77 -12.52 6.34
C ILE A 146 -3.32 -11.97 7.69
N TYR A 147 -3.86 -12.54 8.77
CA TYR A 147 -3.50 -12.25 10.14
C TYR A 147 -3.07 -13.54 10.83
N SER A 148 -1.81 -13.60 11.26
CA SER A 148 -1.30 -14.69 12.09
C SER A 148 -1.52 -14.37 13.56
N ILE A 149 -2.36 -15.17 14.23
CA ILE A 149 -2.70 -14.99 15.63
C ILE A 149 -1.76 -15.85 16.50
N PRO A 150 -0.95 -15.22 17.36
CA PRO A 150 -0.02 -15.94 18.23
C PRO A 150 -0.73 -16.73 19.34
N SER A 151 -0.05 -17.75 19.87
CA SER A 151 -0.58 -18.62 20.93
C SER A 151 -0.70 -17.99 22.32
N TRP A 152 -0.28 -16.74 22.52
CA TRP A 152 -0.41 -16.03 23.80
C TRP A 152 -1.69 -15.19 23.88
N VAL A 153 -2.43 -15.10 22.78
CA VAL A 153 -3.67 -14.33 22.69
C VAL A 153 -4.80 -15.18 23.26
N ASP A 154 -5.52 -14.66 24.25
CA ASP A 154 -6.65 -15.34 24.87
C ASP A 154 -7.94 -15.09 24.10
N GLU A 155 -8.10 -13.89 23.54
CA GLU A 155 -9.29 -13.48 22.82
C GLU A 155 -8.93 -12.57 21.65
N VAL A 156 -9.63 -12.75 20.53
CA VAL A 156 -9.53 -11.87 19.35
C VAL A 156 -10.88 -11.26 19.08
N LEU A 157 -10.92 -9.93 19.08
CA LEU A 157 -12.09 -9.16 18.74
C LEU A 157 -11.85 -8.44 17.41
N PHE A 158 -12.78 -8.58 16.47
CA PHE A 158 -12.62 -7.96 15.16
C PHE A 158 -13.90 -7.44 14.54
N SER A 159 -13.74 -6.41 13.72
CA SER A 159 -14.79 -5.83 12.88
C SER A 159 -14.24 -5.47 11.50
N ALA A 160 -15.14 -5.15 10.57
CA ALA A 160 -14.76 -4.53 9.31
C ALA A 160 -14.02 -3.21 9.54
N SER A 161 -12.92 -2.97 8.82
CA SER A 161 -12.37 -1.62 8.69
C SER A 161 -13.10 -0.94 7.53
N PRO A 162 -13.87 0.15 7.75
CA PRO A 162 -14.58 0.79 6.66
C PRO A 162 -13.58 1.53 5.76
N GLY A 163 -13.65 1.26 4.46
CA GLY A 163 -13.00 2.06 3.43
C GLY A 163 -13.87 3.23 2.97
N LEU A 164 -13.47 3.88 1.87
CA LEU A 164 -14.27 4.95 1.24
C LEU A 164 -15.62 4.45 0.72
N ALA A 165 -15.66 3.19 0.30
CA ALA A 165 -16.86 2.56 -0.22
C ALA A 165 -17.19 1.31 0.59
N ILE A 166 -18.46 1.21 0.95
CA ILE A 166 -19.02 0.10 1.72
C ILE A 166 -19.21 -1.10 0.78
N PRO A 167 -18.63 -2.29 1.08
CA PRO A 167 -18.90 -3.49 0.30
C PRO A 167 -20.39 -3.85 0.34
N LEU A 168 -20.94 -4.29 -0.81
CA LEU A 168 -22.35 -4.70 -0.92
C LEU A 168 -22.65 -6.03 -0.21
N GLY A 169 -21.65 -6.90 -0.11
CA GLY A 169 -21.75 -8.23 0.49
C GLY A 169 -21.17 -8.29 1.91
N PRO A 170 -21.52 -9.32 2.69
CA PRO A 170 -20.83 -9.58 3.92
C PRO A 170 -19.37 -9.94 3.65
N ILE A 171 -18.50 -9.62 4.59
CA ILE A 171 -17.08 -9.87 4.49
C ILE A 171 -16.84 -11.35 4.78
N ASP A 172 -16.32 -12.06 3.77
CA ASP A 172 -15.92 -13.46 3.94
C ASP A 172 -14.63 -13.56 4.75
N ILE A 173 -14.66 -14.43 5.76
CA ILE A 173 -13.56 -14.69 6.69
C ILE A 173 -13.34 -16.19 6.79
N ASP A 174 -12.13 -16.62 6.43
CA ASP A 174 -11.67 -17.99 6.54
C ASP A 174 -10.74 -18.12 7.74
N ILE A 175 -11.14 -18.94 8.70
CA ILE A 175 -10.38 -19.27 9.89
C ILE A 175 -9.70 -20.62 9.68
N TYR A 176 -8.37 -20.65 9.81
CA TYR A 176 -7.56 -21.86 9.67
C TYR A 176 -6.99 -22.29 11.02
N GLN A 177 -7.39 -23.47 11.48
CA GLN A 177 -6.87 -24.10 12.69
C GLN A 177 -6.31 -25.49 12.34
N ASN A 178 -5.00 -25.70 12.51
CA ASN A 178 -4.31 -26.97 12.17
C ASN A 178 -4.69 -27.52 10.77
N GLY A 179 -4.87 -26.63 9.78
CA GLY A 179 -5.25 -26.98 8.41
C GLY A 179 -6.75 -27.21 8.18
N THR A 180 -7.59 -27.12 9.21
CA THR A 180 -9.06 -27.16 9.07
C THR A 180 -9.56 -25.75 8.79
N LYS A 181 -10.39 -25.61 7.75
CA LYS A 181 -11.00 -24.34 7.35
C LYS A 181 -12.40 -24.21 7.96
N GLN A 182 -12.67 -23.09 8.60
CA GLN A 182 -14.01 -22.66 9.02
C GLN A 182 -14.34 -21.34 8.32
N GLU A 183 -15.52 -21.26 7.71
CA GLU A 183 -16.01 -20.07 7.02
C GLU A 183 -16.94 -19.27 7.93
N LEU A 184 -16.75 -17.96 7.98
CA LEU A 184 -17.56 -16.99 8.69
C LEU A 184 -17.87 -15.83 7.74
N SER A 185 -19.06 -15.26 7.88
CA SER A 185 -19.50 -14.10 7.12
C SER A 185 -19.82 -12.98 8.11
N LEU A 186 -19.26 -11.79 7.91
CA LEU A 186 -19.35 -10.67 8.84
C LEU A 186 -20.00 -9.45 8.19
N ALA A 187 -21.02 -8.86 8.82
CA ALA A 187 -21.55 -7.57 8.40
C ALA A 187 -20.65 -6.41 8.84
N LEU A 188 -20.74 -5.25 8.18
CA LEU A 188 -19.83 -4.12 8.42
C LEU A 188 -19.85 -3.55 9.84
N ASP A 189 -21.03 -3.45 10.43
CA ASP A 189 -21.23 -2.91 11.78
C ASP A 189 -21.30 -4.03 12.83
N GLU A 190 -20.98 -5.26 12.44
CA GLU A 190 -20.93 -6.40 13.35
C GLU A 190 -19.50 -6.60 13.87
N SER A 191 -19.39 -6.85 15.17
CA SER A 191 -18.16 -7.32 15.79
C SER A 191 -18.27 -8.80 16.10
N HIS A 192 -17.23 -9.57 15.84
CA HIS A 192 -17.16 -10.97 16.23
C HIS A 192 -15.99 -11.19 17.21
N THR A 193 -16.23 -12.05 18.20
CA THR A 193 -15.25 -12.40 19.23
C THR A 193 -14.87 -13.87 19.10
N LEU A 194 -13.57 -14.18 19.12
CA LEU A 194 -13.04 -15.54 19.15
C LEU A 194 -12.32 -15.77 20.47
N ASP A 195 -12.75 -16.80 21.20
CA ASP A 195 -12.08 -17.28 22.41
C ASP A 195 -11.00 -18.30 22.01
N LEU A 196 -9.77 -18.05 22.45
CA LEU A 196 -8.56 -18.78 22.08
C LEU A 196 -7.80 -19.35 23.29
N GLN A 197 -8.34 -19.31 24.52
CA GLN A 197 -7.62 -19.69 25.75
C GLN A 197 -6.99 -21.11 25.73
N ASP A 198 -7.52 -22.02 24.92
CA ASP A 198 -7.00 -23.38 24.73
C ASP A 198 -6.64 -23.70 23.25
N ILE A 199 -6.65 -22.68 22.40
CA ILE A 199 -6.41 -22.80 20.96
C ILE A 199 -4.99 -22.32 20.67
N GLY A 200 -4.21 -23.15 19.96
CA GLY A 200 -2.86 -22.78 19.53
C GLY A 200 -2.86 -21.70 18.44
N GLU A 201 -1.78 -21.65 17.66
CA GLU A 201 -1.66 -20.71 16.55
C GLU A 201 -2.79 -20.87 15.52
N LEU A 202 -3.32 -19.73 15.07
CA LEU A 202 -4.46 -19.66 14.17
C LEU A 202 -4.19 -18.62 13.09
N THR A 203 -4.62 -18.89 11.86
CA THR A 203 -4.50 -17.94 10.75
C THR A 203 -5.89 -17.50 10.32
N LEU A 204 -6.13 -16.19 10.31
CA LEU A 204 -7.35 -15.58 9.80
C LEU A 204 -7.07 -14.98 8.43
N LYS A 205 -7.87 -15.35 7.44
CA LYS A 205 -7.85 -14.74 6.10
C LYS A 205 -9.17 -14.01 5.86
N SER A 206 -9.13 -12.77 5.43
CA SER A 206 -10.32 -11.97 5.16
C SER A 206 -10.27 -11.35 3.78
N SER A 207 -11.43 -11.24 3.12
CA SER A 207 -11.57 -10.53 1.85
C SER A 207 -11.27 -9.02 1.95
N HIS A 208 -11.47 -8.42 3.14
CA HIS A 208 -11.28 -6.98 3.37
C HIS A 208 -10.33 -6.72 4.54
N LYS A 209 -9.81 -5.49 4.66
CA LYS A 209 -9.04 -5.09 5.84
C LYS A 209 -9.97 -5.09 7.06
N LEU A 210 -9.50 -5.67 8.15
CA LEU A 210 -10.23 -5.79 9.40
C LEU A 210 -9.53 -4.97 10.49
N SER A 211 -10.31 -4.48 11.44
CA SER A 211 -9.81 -3.89 12.68
C SER A 211 -9.79 -4.99 13.75
N LEU A 212 -8.59 -5.50 14.10
CA LEU A 212 -8.41 -6.59 15.06
C LEU A 212 -7.77 -6.08 16.35
N LEU A 213 -8.32 -6.51 17.49
CA LEU A 213 -7.71 -6.34 18.79
C LEU A 213 -7.36 -7.71 19.36
N PHE A 214 -6.10 -7.86 19.79
CA PHE A 214 -5.64 -9.03 20.55
C PHE A 214 -5.70 -8.69 22.03
N SER A 215 -6.52 -9.44 22.77
CA SER A 215 -6.60 -9.37 24.23
C SER A 215 -5.90 -10.57 24.87
N MET A 216 -5.22 -10.28 25.97
CA MET A 216 -4.72 -11.25 26.94
C MET A 216 -5.36 -10.86 28.28
N GLY A 217 -5.99 -11.80 28.97
CA GLY A 217 -6.70 -11.55 30.24
C GLY A 217 -7.83 -10.52 30.15
N ASP A 218 -7.99 -9.73 31.23
CA ASP A 218 -9.20 -8.94 31.50
C ASP A 218 -9.13 -7.47 31.03
N GLY A 219 -8.10 -7.06 30.28
CA GLY A 219 -8.01 -5.69 29.73
C GLY A 219 -6.61 -5.22 29.34
N GLY A 220 -6.53 -3.98 28.84
CA GLY A 220 -5.26 -3.39 28.40
C GLY A 220 -5.41 -2.01 27.76
N ALA A 221 -4.33 -1.53 27.13
CA ALA A 221 -4.35 -0.27 26.40
C ALA A 221 -3.56 -0.36 25.10
N THR A 222 -4.04 0.27 24.03
CA THR A 222 -3.36 0.32 22.74
C THR A 222 -3.67 1.62 22.02
N VAL A 223 -2.74 2.11 21.20
CA VAL A 223 -3.04 3.13 20.19
C VAL A 223 -3.79 2.45 19.06
N VAL A 224 -4.87 3.06 18.58
CA VAL A 224 -5.68 2.56 17.46
C VAL A 224 -5.37 3.39 16.22
N SER A 225 -4.99 2.71 15.15
CA SER A 225 -4.81 3.32 13.83
C SER A 225 -6.15 3.84 13.27
N ALA A 226 -6.09 5.00 12.62
CA ALA A 226 -7.25 5.56 11.94
C ALA A 226 -7.59 4.76 10.67
N ASN A 227 -8.86 4.78 10.28
CA ASN A 227 -9.34 4.11 9.06
C ASN A 227 -8.67 4.75 7.82
N ASP A 228 -8.64 6.08 7.76
CA ASP A 228 -7.91 6.86 6.75
C ASP A 228 -6.69 7.54 7.39
N LYS A 229 -5.59 6.80 7.51
CA LYS A 229 -4.33 7.32 8.06
C LYS A 229 -3.68 8.31 7.08
N SER A 230 -3.26 9.46 7.60
CA SER A 230 -2.40 10.41 6.90
C SER A 230 -1.03 9.77 6.66
N PRO A 231 -0.49 9.80 5.42
CA PRO A 231 0.82 9.21 5.11
C PRO A 231 1.98 10.00 5.73
N VAL A 232 1.76 11.22 6.21
CA VAL A 232 2.80 12.10 6.77
C VAL A 232 3.11 11.76 8.22
N ASP A 233 2.06 11.59 9.04
CA ASP A 233 2.15 11.59 10.51
C ASP A 233 1.32 10.48 11.19
N ASN A 234 0.72 9.57 10.39
CA ASN A 234 -0.16 8.48 10.83
C ASN A 234 -1.37 8.94 11.67
N THR A 235 -1.71 10.23 11.67
CA THR A 235 -2.93 10.74 12.29
C THR A 235 -4.13 10.47 11.38
N GLY A 236 -5.34 10.58 11.90
CA GLY A 236 -6.52 10.48 11.05
C GLY A 236 -7.74 11.11 11.69
N ARG A 237 -8.91 10.90 11.07
CA ARG A 237 -10.16 11.55 11.48
C ARG A 237 -11.27 10.58 11.87
N SER A 238 -11.16 9.32 11.49
CA SER A 238 -12.18 8.29 11.65
C SER A 238 -11.55 7.02 12.19
N TRP A 239 -12.25 6.35 13.12
CA TRP A 239 -11.88 5.05 13.66
C TRP A 239 -13.12 4.17 13.76
N SER A 240 -12.98 2.90 13.42
CA SER A 240 -13.94 1.86 13.74
C SER A 240 -13.28 0.87 14.68
N ILE A 241 -13.81 0.80 15.91
CA ILE A 241 -13.18 0.10 17.01
C ILE A 241 -14.16 -0.95 17.51
N PRO A 242 -13.87 -2.25 17.36
CA PRO A 242 -14.67 -3.25 18.03
C PRO A 242 -14.33 -3.21 19.52
N LEU A 243 -15.33 -3.07 20.37
CA LEU A 243 -15.15 -3.03 21.82
C LEU A 243 -15.76 -4.26 22.48
N PRO A 244 -15.07 -4.86 23.47
CA PRO A 244 -15.65 -5.93 24.27
C PRO A 244 -16.75 -5.38 25.19
N SER A 245 -17.53 -6.28 25.80
CA SER A 245 -18.45 -5.88 26.86
C SER A 245 -17.69 -5.37 28.09
N GLY A 246 -18.33 -4.50 28.85
CA GLY A 246 -17.76 -3.82 30.00
C GLY A 246 -17.30 -2.39 29.72
N GLN A 247 -16.44 -1.89 30.60
CA GLN A 247 -16.04 -0.49 30.60
C GLN A 247 -14.78 -0.25 29.77
N SER A 248 -14.90 0.63 28.78
CA SER A 248 -13.80 1.09 27.92
C SER A 248 -13.63 2.60 28.00
N GLN A 249 -12.40 3.08 27.84
CA GLN A 249 -12.04 4.49 27.81
C GLN A 249 -11.36 4.83 26.49
N ILE A 250 -11.91 5.81 25.78
CA ILE A 250 -11.36 6.37 24.55
C ILE A 250 -10.75 7.73 24.88
N HIS A 251 -9.47 7.88 24.58
CA HIS A 251 -8.75 9.13 24.77
C HIS A 251 -8.26 9.65 23.41
N VAL A 252 -8.74 10.84 23.02
CA VAL A 252 -8.45 11.48 21.74
C VAL A 252 -7.56 12.68 21.97
N ILE A 253 -6.51 12.83 21.15
CA ILE A 253 -5.54 13.93 21.24
C ILE A 253 -5.36 14.57 19.87
N SER A 254 -5.35 15.90 19.83
CA SER A 254 -5.16 16.70 18.62
C SER A 254 -4.35 17.97 18.91
N ASP A 255 -3.71 18.52 17.88
CA ASP A 255 -2.96 19.79 17.99
C ASP A 255 -3.89 20.99 18.16
N ILE A 256 -5.06 20.92 17.53
CA ILE A 256 -6.03 22.01 17.44
C ILE A 256 -7.36 21.61 18.08
N ALA A 257 -8.23 22.60 18.26
CA ALA A 257 -9.60 22.38 18.71
C ALA A 257 -10.31 21.34 17.84
N ASN A 258 -11.06 20.45 18.49
CA ASN A 258 -11.60 19.28 17.84
C ASN A 258 -13.04 19.02 18.28
N GLN A 259 -13.89 18.67 17.33
CA GLN A 259 -15.21 18.12 17.59
C GLN A 259 -15.10 16.60 17.54
N VAL A 260 -15.36 15.92 18.66
CA VAL A 260 -15.33 14.46 18.75
C VAL A 260 -16.76 13.93 18.76
N ARG A 261 -17.11 13.14 17.76
CA ARG A 261 -18.40 12.46 17.64
C ARG A 261 -18.19 10.95 17.78
N ILE A 262 -18.84 10.36 18.76
CA ILE A 262 -18.80 8.92 19.04
C ILE A 262 -20.21 8.37 18.80
N SER A 263 -20.33 7.39 17.91
CA SER A 263 -21.58 6.70 17.60
C SER A 263 -21.43 5.20 17.81
N GLY A 264 -22.37 4.61 18.51
CA GLY A 264 -22.63 3.16 18.54
C GLY A 264 -24.11 2.89 18.23
N ASP A 265 -24.56 1.66 18.42
CA ASP A 265 -25.89 1.20 17.95
C ASP A 265 -27.08 1.99 18.57
N ILE A 266 -26.92 2.46 19.81
CA ILE A 266 -28.03 3.07 20.58
C ILE A 266 -27.95 4.60 20.65
N SER A 267 -26.76 5.20 20.59
CA SER A 267 -26.62 6.65 20.77
C SER A 267 -25.41 7.25 20.06
N THR A 268 -25.56 8.52 19.66
CA THR A 268 -24.45 9.35 19.19
C THR A 268 -24.21 10.46 20.20
N THR A 269 -22.98 10.56 20.69
CA THR A 269 -22.52 11.67 21.53
C THR A 269 -21.62 12.59 20.71
N THR A 270 -21.72 13.89 20.96
CA THR A 270 -20.87 14.90 20.31
C THR A 270 -20.31 15.80 21.40
N SER A 271 -19.00 15.97 21.39
CA SER A 271 -18.27 16.79 22.35
C SER A 271 -17.31 17.72 21.62
N TYR A 272 -16.92 18.79 22.29
CA TYR A 272 -15.99 19.79 21.75
C TYR A 272 -14.82 19.92 22.71
N SER A 273 -13.63 19.68 22.19
CA SER A 273 -12.36 19.77 22.89
C SER A 273 -11.69 21.08 22.48
N LEU A 274 -11.52 21.99 23.44
CA LEU A 274 -10.94 23.31 23.21
C LEU A 274 -9.52 23.36 23.78
N PRO A 275 -8.59 24.11 23.15
CA PRO A 275 -7.28 24.32 23.72
C PRO A 275 -7.37 25.07 25.05
N SER A 276 -6.52 24.70 26.00
CA SER A 276 -6.45 25.33 27.33
C SER A 276 -5.97 26.77 27.32
N GLY A 277 -5.61 27.33 26.14
CA GLY A 277 -5.03 28.65 25.98
C GLY A 277 -3.58 28.78 26.48
N SER A 278 -2.99 27.67 26.96
CA SER A 278 -1.61 27.60 27.40
C SER A 278 -0.69 27.11 26.29
N SER A 279 0.52 27.67 26.21
CA SER A 279 1.58 27.14 25.34
C SER A 279 2.04 25.74 25.78
N ARG A 280 2.45 24.90 24.82
CA ARG A 280 2.98 23.53 25.02
C ARG A 280 2.00 22.57 25.70
N ILE A 281 0.72 22.72 25.39
CA ILE A 281 -0.34 21.79 25.79
C ILE A 281 -1.21 21.50 24.56
N ALA A 282 -1.29 20.23 24.17
CA ALA A 282 -2.18 19.76 23.11
C ALA A 282 -3.63 19.61 23.62
N VAL A 283 -4.56 19.52 22.69
CA VAL A 283 -5.99 19.35 22.99
C VAL A 283 -6.26 17.87 23.22
N ALA A 284 -6.88 17.53 24.35
CA ALA A 284 -7.23 16.15 24.67
C ALA A 284 -8.66 16.04 25.20
N SER A 285 -9.30 14.91 24.94
CA SER A 285 -10.62 14.56 25.47
C SER A 285 -10.70 13.09 25.79
N THR A 286 -11.38 12.77 26.89
CA THR A 286 -11.55 11.41 27.39
C THR A 286 -13.03 11.08 27.50
N HIS A 287 -13.42 9.94 26.94
CA HIS A 287 -14.78 9.43 26.97
C HIS A 287 -14.78 8.01 27.53
N THR A 288 -15.70 7.73 28.44
CA THR A 288 -15.90 6.40 28.98
C THR A 288 -17.18 5.82 28.40
N ILE A 289 -17.10 4.60 27.91
CA ILE A 289 -18.17 3.84 27.28
C ILE A 289 -18.35 2.57 28.10
N ASP A 290 -19.60 2.20 28.37
CA ASP A 290 -19.95 0.98 29.09
C ASP A 290 -20.92 0.18 28.22
N LEU A 291 -20.48 -0.99 27.76
CA LEU A 291 -21.24 -1.84 26.85
C LEU A 291 -21.70 -3.12 27.56
N GLN A 292 -22.95 -3.53 27.33
CA GLN A 292 -23.46 -4.79 27.88
C GLN A 292 -23.07 -6.01 27.03
N THR A 293 -22.87 -5.80 25.73
CA THR A 293 -22.45 -6.78 24.74
C THR A 293 -21.35 -6.17 23.87
N SER A 294 -20.52 -6.99 23.23
CA SER A 294 -19.53 -6.49 22.27
C SER A 294 -20.24 -5.75 21.11
N ASP A 295 -19.70 -4.62 20.70
CA ASP A 295 -20.25 -3.78 19.63
C ASP A 295 -19.14 -2.97 18.95
N VAL A 296 -19.41 -2.46 17.74
CA VAL A 296 -18.50 -1.58 17.00
C VAL A 296 -18.82 -0.12 17.33
N ILE A 297 -17.81 0.61 17.81
CA ILE A 297 -17.92 2.05 18.04
C ILE A 297 -17.19 2.81 16.95
N HIS A 298 -17.90 3.74 16.32
CA HIS A 298 -17.33 4.68 15.37
C HIS A 298 -16.98 6.00 16.06
N VAL A 299 -15.73 6.41 15.92
CA VAL A 299 -15.25 7.71 16.40
C VAL A 299 -14.89 8.55 15.19
N SER A 300 -15.42 9.77 15.14
CA SER A 300 -15.10 10.76 14.09
C SER A 300 -14.69 12.09 14.72
N THR A 301 -13.73 12.75 14.08
CA THR A 301 -13.12 14.00 14.56
C THR A 301 -13.06 15.04 13.45
N SER A 302 -13.14 16.32 13.81
CA SER A 302 -13.04 17.42 12.84
C SER A 302 -11.60 17.74 12.44
N ALA A 303 -10.64 17.38 13.30
CA ALA A 303 -9.21 17.60 13.08
C ALA A 303 -8.45 16.27 13.15
N ASN A 304 -7.29 16.21 12.49
CA ASN A 304 -6.40 15.06 12.57
C ASN A 304 -6.02 14.80 14.03
N SER A 305 -6.26 13.58 14.50
CA SER A 305 -6.09 13.20 15.91
C SER A 305 -5.45 11.82 16.05
N ARG A 306 -5.05 11.50 17.27
CA ARG A 306 -4.64 10.15 17.71
C ARG A 306 -5.62 9.64 18.75
N LEU A 307 -5.82 8.32 18.75
CA LEU A 307 -6.74 7.65 19.66
C LEU A 307 -6.01 6.58 20.46
N LEU A 308 -6.06 6.73 21.78
CA LEU A 308 -5.65 5.70 22.74
C LEU A 308 -6.91 5.02 23.27
N LEU A 309 -6.98 3.71 23.09
CA LEU A 309 -8.03 2.87 23.65
C LEU A 309 -7.50 2.20 24.92
N ARG A 310 -8.32 2.19 25.97
CA ARG A 310 -8.10 1.40 27.17
C ARG A 310 -9.35 0.60 27.50
N THR A 311 -9.21 -0.71 27.64
CA THR A 311 -10.26 -1.60 28.14
C THR A 311 -9.96 -1.93 29.59
N ASN A 312 -11.00 -1.98 30.43
CA ASN A 312 -10.89 -2.14 31.88
C ASN A 312 -10.11 -0.98 32.55
N ILE A 313 -10.85 -0.08 33.21
CA ILE A 313 -10.30 1.18 33.75
C ILE A 313 -9.55 0.98 35.07
N ASP A 314 -9.47 -0.24 35.59
CA ASP A 314 -8.71 -0.55 36.80
C ASP A 314 -7.21 -0.26 36.62
N GLY A 315 -6.62 0.44 37.58
CA GLY A 315 -5.20 0.84 37.54
C GLY A 315 -4.25 -0.35 37.63
N GLY A 316 -3.13 -0.30 36.91
CA GLY A 316 -2.12 -1.38 36.86
C GLY A 316 -2.24 -2.31 35.65
N ILE A 317 -3.16 -2.02 34.72
CA ILE A 317 -3.36 -2.79 33.47
C ILE A 317 -3.32 -1.83 32.27
N GLY A 318 -2.48 -2.17 31.29
CA GLY A 318 -2.36 -1.48 30.02
C GLY A 318 -1.11 -0.60 29.91
N SER A 319 -0.44 -0.73 28.77
CA SER A 319 0.58 0.22 28.34
C SER A 319 0.58 0.28 26.82
N ALA A 320 1.03 1.40 26.27
CA ALA A 320 1.05 1.59 24.83
C ALA A 320 2.30 2.39 24.40
N PRO A 321 3.02 1.96 23.35
CA PRO A 321 4.04 2.79 22.74
C PRO A 321 3.37 4.02 22.13
N TRP A 322 4.02 5.17 22.28
CA TRP A 322 3.48 6.45 21.87
C TRP A 322 4.23 7.00 20.66
N PRO A 323 3.57 7.19 19.51
CA PRO A 323 4.23 7.75 18.32
C PRO A 323 4.61 9.22 18.55
N SER A 324 5.69 9.65 17.92
CA SER A 324 6.11 11.05 17.84
C SER A 324 5.20 11.82 16.88
N ASN A 325 5.22 13.15 16.89
CA ASN A 325 4.33 13.98 16.07
C ASN A 325 4.48 13.74 14.55
N ASN A 326 5.60 13.17 14.10
CA ASN A 326 5.81 12.74 12.70
C ASN A 326 5.26 11.33 12.37
N GLY A 327 4.61 10.66 13.32
CA GLY A 327 4.00 9.33 13.13
C GLY A 327 4.93 8.13 13.35
N ALA A 328 6.25 8.32 13.38
CA ALA A 328 7.21 7.29 13.75
C ALA A 328 7.19 7.05 15.27
N LEU A 329 7.66 5.88 15.72
CA LEU A 329 7.78 5.56 17.16
C LEU A 329 9.03 6.18 17.78
N LEU A 330 10.02 6.54 16.95
CA LEU A 330 11.24 7.24 17.32
C LEU A 330 11.18 8.69 16.82
N GLY A 331 11.40 9.66 17.70
CA GLY A 331 11.39 11.06 17.29
C GLY A 331 11.74 12.04 18.41
N HIS A 332 11.55 13.33 18.15
CA HIS A 332 11.93 14.43 19.04
C HIS A 332 10.77 15.07 19.80
N GLU A 333 9.59 15.16 19.18
CA GLU A 333 8.42 15.86 19.72
C GLU A 333 7.22 14.92 19.85
N PHE A 334 6.52 14.98 20.98
CA PHE A 334 5.41 14.08 21.29
C PHE A 334 4.25 14.81 21.98
N ASN A 335 3.06 14.70 21.39
CA ASN A 335 1.80 15.05 22.04
C ASN A 335 1.32 13.89 22.92
N THR A 336 1.74 13.86 24.18
CA THR A 336 1.51 12.71 25.07
C THR A 336 0.09 12.62 25.63
N PRO A 337 -0.38 11.45 26.09
CA PRO A 337 -1.70 11.33 26.70
C PRO A 337 -1.86 12.15 27.98
N ALA A 338 -3.05 12.75 28.19
CA ALA A 338 -3.40 13.46 29.42
C ALA A 338 -3.96 12.50 30.50
N LEU A 339 -3.63 11.21 30.42
CA LEU A 339 -4.11 10.18 31.36
C LEU A 339 -3.11 9.95 32.48
N THR A 340 -3.64 9.74 33.68
CA THR A 340 -2.83 9.41 34.88
C THR A 340 -2.10 8.09 34.69
N GLY A 341 -0.81 8.08 34.95
CA GLY A 341 0.06 6.93 34.79
C GLY A 341 1.53 7.29 34.91
N GLU A 342 2.35 6.61 34.13
CA GLU A 342 3.80 6.73 34.10
C GLU A 342 4.27 6.75 32.64
N LEU A 343 5.17 7.66 32.30
CA LEU A 343 5.88 7.62 31.01
C LEU A 343 7.23 6.94 31.19
N ALA A 344 7.47 5.91 30.39
CA ALA A 344 8.80 5.37 30.20
C ALA A 344 9.42 6.03 28.97
N ILE A 345 10.55 6.68 29.16
CA ILE A 345 11.28 7.33 28.08
C ILE A 345 12.61 6.62 27.90
N THR A 346 12.78 6.00 26.73
CA THR A 346 13.97 5.22 26.41
C THR A 346 14.86 6.00 25.45
N ASN A 347 16.11 6.16 25.83
CA ASN A 347 17.13 6.76 24.98
C ASN A 347 17.98 5.64 24.35
N PRO A 348 17.86 5.39 23.03
CA PRO A 348 18.64 4.35 22.38
C PRO A 348 20.08 4.78 22.05
N GLN A 349 20.38 6.09 22.12
CA GLN A 349 21.69 6.64 21.77
C GLN A 349 22.74 6.38 22.88
N SER A 350 24.02 6.55 22.57
CA SER A 350 25.10 6.46 23.57
C SER A 350 25.19 7.69 24.48
N ASP A 351 24.79 8.85 23.97
CA ASP A 351 24.88 10.13 24.68
C ASP A 351 23.60 10.43 25.47
N SER A 352 23.71 11.22 26.54
CA SER A 352 22.54 11.63 27.32
C SER A 352 21.65 12.60 26.55
N VAL A 353 20.34 12.38 26.57
CA VAL A 353 19.36 13.25 25.91
C VAL A 353 18.63 14.10 26.95
N THR A 354 18.48 15.40 26.67
CA THR A 354 17.71 16.30 27.52
C THR A 354 16.28 16.39 27.01
N ILE A 355 15.33 16.24 27.93
CA ILE A 355 13.90 16.23 27.66
C ILE A 355 13.24 17.34 28.44
N THR A 356 12.35 18.09 27.80
CA THR A 356 11.63 19.19 28.44
C THR A 356 10.15 19.11 28.16
N TRP A 357 9.35 19.55 29.12
CA TRP A 357 7.91 19.77 28.97
C TRP A 357 7.53 21.05 29.74
N LYS A 358 6.25 21.43 29.71
CA LYS A 358 5.79 22.61 30.43
C LYS A 358 6.07 22.47 31.94
N GLY A 359 6.91 23.33 32.50
CA GLY A 359 7.17 23.37 33.95
C GLY A 359 8.15 22.30 34.47
N GLY A 360 8.87 21.59 33.59
CA GLY A 360 9.87 20.61 34.02
C GLY A 360 10.77 20.10 32.88
N GLY A 361 11.75 19.28 33.25
CA GLY A 361 12.62 18.59 32.32
C GLY A 361 13.53 17.61 33.06
N THR A 362 14.02 16.61 32.34
CA THR A 362 14.94 15.60 32.86
C THR A 362 15.97 15.20 31.79
N SER A 363 17.06 14.59 32.21
CA SER A 363 18.05 14.01 31.30
C SER A 363 18.00 12.49 31.39
N VAL A 364 17.95 11.82 30.24
CA VAL A 364 17.97 10.35 30.15
C VAL A 364 19.36 9.91 29.70
N PRO A 365 20.10 9.13 30.51
CA PRO A 365 21.40 8.58 30.11
C PRO A 365 21.28 7.73 28.83
N GLY A 366 22.40 7.60 28.10
CA GLY A 366 22.44 6.74 26.92
C GLY A 366 22.11 5.27 27.23
N GLN A 367 21.44 4.59 26.31
CA GLN A 367 21.03 3.18 26.40
C GLN A 367 20.28 2.82 27.69
N SER A 368 19.47 3.76 28.16
CA SER A 368 18.71 3.62 29.40
C SER A 368 17.29 4.14 29.26
N THR A 369 16.44 3.75 30.20
CA THR A 369 15.06 4.23 30.29
C THR A 369 14.86 4.98 31.59
N SER A 370 14.27 6.17 31.51
CA SER A 370 13.82 6.92 32.68
C SER A 370 12.30 6.84 32.81
N PHE A 371 11.83 6.73 34.04
CA PHE A 371 10.40 6.72 34.32
C PHE A 371 9.96 8.00 35.03
N ILE A 372 8.80 8.52 34.64
CA ILE A 372 8.29 9.81 35.11
C ILE A 372 6.78 9.68 35.38
N SER A 373 6.32 10.18 36.53
CA SER A 373 4.89 10.32 36.80
C SER A 373 4.22 11.23 35.78
N TRP A 374 3.07 10.80 35.24
CA TRP A 374 2.40 11.54 34.18
C TRP A 374 0.88 11.62 34.37
N PRO A 375 0.23 12.74 33.98
CA PRO A 375 0.83 14.05 33.73
C PRO A 375 1.40 14.66 35.04
N PRO A 376 2.35 15.61 34.96
CA PRO A 376 2.83 16.33 36.13
C PRO A 376 1.68 17.04 36.86
N ALA A 377 1.62 16.93 38.19
CA ALA A 377 0.48 17.38 39.02
C ALA A 377 0.08 18.87 38.88
N SER A 378 0.92 19.70 38.27
CA SER A 378 0.69 21.14 38.05
C SER A 378 0.12 21.48 36.67
N ILE A 379 -0.06 20.49 35.79
CA ILE A 379 -0.48 20.70 34.40
C ILE A 379 -1.83 20.04 34.17
N ASP A 380 -2.78 20.83 33.69
CA ASP A 380 -4.07 20.36 33.19
C ASP A 380 -4.02 20.30 31.65
N GLY A 381 -4.40 19.16 31.07
CA GLY A 381 -4.31 18.86 29.63
C GLY A 381 -3.18 17.90 29.24
N SER A 382 -2.91 17.80 27.93
CA SER A 382 -1.89 16.93 27.33
C SER A 382 -0.58 17.71 27.14
N PRO A 383 0.46 17.52 27.97
CA PRO A 383 1.71 18.26 27.83
C PRO A 383 2.52 17.76 26.62
N ILE A 384 3.14 18.68 25.90
CA ILE A 384 4.04 18.35 24.79
C ILE A 384 5.45 18.10 25.34
N ILE A 385 6.06 17.00 24.92
CA ILE A 385 7.45 16.65 25.23
C ILE A 385 8.34 17.02 24.03
N ASP A 386 9.42 17.75 24.31
CA ASP A 386 10.49 18.06 23.35
C ASP A 386 11.82 17.48 23.85
N ALA A 387 12.49 16.72 22.99
CA ALA A 387 13.79 16.13 23.26
C ALA A 387 14.88 16.69 22.34
N SER A 388 16.11 16.74 22.85
CA SER A 388 17.28 17.20 22.09
C SER A 388 17.75 16.20 21.03
N SER A 389 17.27 14.97 21.06
CA SER A 389 17.58 13.86 20.15
C SER A 389 16.42 12.87 20.14
N ASP A 390 16.44 11.96 19.16
CA ASP A 390 15.50 10.85 19.04
C ASP A 390 15.37 9.98 20.31
N ILE A 391 14.13 9.84 20.79
CA ILE A 391 13.76 9.01 21.96
C ILE A 391 12.52 8.15 21.65
N PHE A 392 12.33 7.09 22.42
CA PHE A 392 11.07 6.34 22.46
C PHE A 392 10.26 6.74 23.68
N ILE A 393 8.93 6.84 23.53
CA ILE A 393 8.01 7.09 24.63
C ILE A 393 6.99 5.95 24.70
N SER A 394 6.76 5.42 25.89
CA SER A 394 5.66 4.50 26.17
C SER A 394 4.89 4.99 27.39
N TRP A 395 3.56 4.92 27.33
CA TRP A 395 2.68 5.25 28.44
C TRP A 395 2.21 3.98 29.15
N TYR A 396 2.27 3.99 30.48
CA TYR A 396 1.84 2.90 31.35
C TYR A 396 0.74 3.37 32.29
N ALA A 397 -0.34 2.60 32.40
CA ALA A 397 -1.48 2.87 33.29
C ALA A 397 -1.17 2.50 34.75
N SER A 398 -0.09 3.07 35.32
CA SER A 398 0.33 2.80 36.69
C SER A 398 -0.48 3.62 37.71
N SER A 399 -0.92 2.98 38.78
CA SER A 399 -1.53 3.62 39.97
C SER A 399 -0.56 3.71 41.15
N SER A 400 0.66 3.16 41.00
CA SER A 400 1.66 3.06 42.05
C SER A 400 2.45 4.38 42.20
N THR A 401 2.86 4.68 43.43
CA THR A 401 3.82 5.76 43.72
C THR A 401 5.28 5.32 43.53
N ILE A 402 5.51 4.01 43.40
CA ILE A 402 6.81 3.41 43.12
C ILE A 402 6.89 3.23 41.59
N MET A 403 7.76 4.04 40.96
CA MET A 403 8.01 4.08 39.52
C MET A 403 8.70 2.79 39.05
N GLN A 404 7.94 1.81 38.56
CA GLN A 404 8.43 0.50 38.12
C GLN A 404 7.49 -0.07 37.05
N GLN A 405 8.03 -0.86 36.11
CA GLN A 405 7.29 -1.64 35.09
C GLN A 405 6.40 -2.77 35.69
N ASN A 406 5.84 -2.60 36.88
CA ASN A 406 4.88 -3.50 37.52
C ASN A 406 3.46 -3.32 36.95
N VAL A 407 3.34 -3.11 35.64
CA VAL A 407 2.06 -2.97 34.95
C VAL A 407 1.90 -4.16 34.03
N SER A 408 0.74 -4.82 34.13
CA SER A 408 0.42 -5.89 33.21
C SER A 408 0.04 -5.30 31.86
N SER A 409 0.73 -5.68 30.79
CA SER A 409 0.47 -5.15 29.45
C SER A 409 1.07 -6.00 28.35
N VAL A 410 0.50 -5.88 27.15
CA VAL A 410 1.10 -6.29 25.89
C VAL A 410 1.46 -5.04 25.12
N THR A 411 2.73 -4.88 24.73
CA THR A 411 3.18 -3.76 23.89
C THR A 411 4.07 -4.22 22.76
N LEU A 412 4.20 -3.36 21.77
CA LEU A 412 5.15 -3.51 20.68
C LEU A 412 6.46 -2.81 21.06
N VAL A 413 7.59 -3.51 20.95
CA VAL A 413 8.92 -2.90 21.09
C VAL A 413 9.31 -2.30 19.75
N SER A 414 9.55 -0.99 19.74
CA SER A 414 9.95 -0.25 18.55
C SER A 414 11.38 -0.59 18.11
N ALA A 415 11.59 -0.64 16.79
CA ALA A 415 12.92 -0.85 16.22
C ALA A 415 13.75 0.43 16.28
N HIS A 416 15.01 0.30 16.71
CA HIS A 416 15.95 1.40 16.83
C HIS A 416 16.44 1.91 15.49
N ASP A 417 16.70 1.02 14.55
CA ASP A 417 17.27 1.30 13.25
C ASP A 417 16.26 1.95 12.29
N THR A 418 15.00 1.55 12.35
CA THR A 418 13.93 2.03 11.45
C THR A 418 12.98 3.04 12.10
N GLY A 419 12.98 3.17 13.43
CA GLY A 419 12.02 4.01 14.15
C GLY A 419 10.56 3.54 14.03
N ALA A 420 10.33 2.32 13.53
CA ALA A 420 9.01 1.77 13.22
C ALA A 420 8.69 0.52 14.06
N SER A 421 7.61 -0.20 13.71
CA SER A 421 7.19 -1.42 14.42
C SER A 421 8.06 -2.64 14.14
N SER A 422 8.76 -2.66 13.02
CA SER A 422 9.67 -3.73 12.63
C SER A 422 11.02 -3.17 12.19
N GLY A 423 12.04 -4.02 12.23
CA GLY A 423 13.40 -3.67 11.86
C GLY A 423 14.37 -4.77 12.24
N ASN A 424 15.65 -4.43 12.31
CA ASN A 424 16.72 -5.39 12.57
C ASN A 424 17.37 -5.20 13.95
N THR A 425 17.19 -4.06 14.61
CA THR A 425 17.82 -3.81 15.92
C THR A 425 16.83 -3.27 16.94
N PHE A 426 16.85 -3.85 18.14
CA PHE A 426 15.96 -3.46 19.23
C PHE A 426 16.72 -3.33 20.54
N TYR A 427 16.31 -2.34 21.32
CA TYR A 427 16.76 -2.15 22.70
C TYR A 427 15.55 -2.29 23.61
N HIS A 428 15.62 -3.23 24.54
CA HIS A 428 14.61 -3.42 25.56
C HIS A 428 15.24 -3.26 26.93
N HIS A 429 14.73 -2.33 27.73
CA HIS A 429 15.15 -2.16 29.12
C HIS A 429 14.07 -2.64 30.06
N GLN A 430 14.46 -3.53 30.98
CA GLN A 430 13.61 -4.03 32.04
C GLN A 430 14.13 -3.56 33.39
N SER A 431 13.30 -2.83 34.14
CA SER A 431 13.57 -2.49 35.54
C SER A 431 13.25 -3.67 36.46
N GLU A 432 13.70 -3.64 37.71
CA GLU A 432 13.23 -4.58 38.74
C GLU A 432 11.68 -4.57 38.78
N SER A 433 11.08 -5.75 38.63
CA SER A 433 9.64 -5.95 38.50
C SER A 433 9.24 -7.24 39.20
N SER A 434 8.07 -7.22 39.85
CA SER A 434 7.44 -8.42 40.43
C SER A 434 6.68 -9.25 39.40
N VAL A 435 6.55 -8.74 38.18
CA VAL A 435 5.78 -9.35 37.09
C VAL A 435 6.75 -10.04 36.12
N GLN A 436 6.34 -11.18 35.56
CA GLN A 436 7.14 -11.86 34.55
C GLN A 436 7.06 -11.11 33.22
N HIS A 437 8.22 -10.91 32.59
CA HIS A 437 8.35 -10.29 31.28
C HIS A 437 8.84 -11.29 30.23
N GLN A 438 8.21 -11.26 29.06
CA GLN A 438 8.54 -12.13 27.94
C GLN A 438 8.56 -11.32 26.64
N LEU A 439 9.58 -11.55 25.82
CA LEU A 439 9.69 -11.00 24.48
C LEU A 439 9.38 -12.09 23.46
N ILE A 440 8.43 -11.82 22.57
CA ILE A 440 8.05 -12.71 21.48
C ILE A 440 8.40 -12.01 20.18
N SER A 441 9.37 -12.58 19.46
CA SER A 441 9.83 -12.06 18.18
C SER A 441 9.22 -12.86 17.04
N SER A 442 8.64 -12.17 16.06
CA SER A 442 8.06 -12.75 14.85
C SER A 442 8.81 -12.28 13.60
N LEU A 443 9.03 -13.21 12.67
CA LEU A 443 9.66 -12.97 11.39
C LEU A 443 8.78 -12.08 10.50
N GLN A 444 9.36 -11.04 9.90
CA GLN A 444 8.72 -10.17 8.91
C GLN A 444 9.45 -10.32 7.56
N GLY A 445 9.34 -11.50 6.96
CA GLY A 445 10.02 -11.84 5.71
C GLY A 445 10.13 -13.34 5.50
N VAL A 446 11.25 -13.82 4.94
CA VAL A 446 11.45 -15.23 4.59
C VAL A 446 12.41 -15.93 5.55
N LEU A 447 13.52 -15.28 5.88
CA LEU A 447 14.55 -15.84 6.75
C LEU A 447 15.30 -14.75 7.49
N THR A 448 15.57 -14.96 8.78
CA THR A 448 16.44 -14.08 9.56
C THR A 448 17.17 -14.86 10.66
N ASN A 449 18.42 -14.49 10.91
CA ASN A 449 19.18 -14.99 12.04
C ASN A 449 18.90 -14.08 13.24
N PHE A 450 18.24 -14.63 14.25
CA PHE A 450 17.90 -13.93 15.47
C PHE A 450 19.01 -14.09 16.51
N ASN A 451 19.45 -12.99 17.13
CA ASN A 451 20.40 -13.00 18.23
C ASN A 451 20.00 -11.99 19.31
N ALA A 452 19.77 -12.46 20.54
CA ALA A 452 19.52 -11.65 21.71
C ALA A 452 20.68 -11.73 22.69
N SER A 453 21.26 -10.58 23.00
CA SER A 453 22.27 -10.39 24.04
C SER A 453 21.62 -9.86 25.32
N MET A 454 21.66 -10.70 26.36
CA MET A 454 21.09 -10.45 27.69
C MET A 454 21.96 -11.11 28.76
N SER A 455 21.40 -11.52 29.90
CA SER A 455 22.13 -12.31 30.91
C SER A 455 22.62 -13.66 30.38
N ALA A 456 21.84 -14.31 29.51
CA ALA A 456 22.22 -15.47 28.72
C ALA A 456 21.93 -15.22 27.23
N ASN A 457 22.94 -15.31 26.37
CA ASN A 457 22.74 -15.11 24.94
C ASN A 457 21.81 -16.18 24.36
N HIS A 458 20.88 -15.76 23.51
CA HIS A 458 19.96 -16.64 22.80
C HIS A 458 20.06 -16.39 21.30
N SER A 459 20.26 -17.44 20.52
CA SER A 459 20.35 -17.36 19.06
C SER A 459 19.51 -18.45 18.41
N THR A 460 18.72 -18.08 17.42
CA THR A 460 17.90 -19.02 16.63
C THR A 460 17.77 -18.53 15.20
N ILE A 461 17.37 -19.40 14.28
CA ILE A 461 17.03 -19.04 12.91
C ILE A 461 15.52 -19.04 12.82
N LEU A 462 14.93 -17.93 12.37
CA LEU A 462 13.49 -17.86 12.09
C LEU A 462 13.28 -18.07 10.60
N THR A 463 12.32 -18.93 10.28
CA THR A 463 11.91 -19.28 8.92
C THR A 463 10.40 -19.21 8.82
N THR A 464 9.84 -19.31 7.62
CA THR A 464 8.39 -19.38 7.42
C THR A 464 7.73 -20.57 8.16
N ASP A 465 8.47 -21.67 8.37
CA ASP A 465 7.97 -22.85 9.10
C ASP A 465 8.09 -22.72 10.62
N SER A 466 8.94 -21.79 11.09
CA SER A 466 9.17 -21.49 12.50
C SER A 466 9.33 -19.97 12.67
N PRO A 467 8.24 -19.20 12.50
CA PRO A 467 8.32 -17.76 12.34
C PRO A 467 8.52 -17.01 13.65
N THR A 468 8.32 -17.68 14.80
CA THR A 468 8.32 -17.03 16.11
C THR A 468 9.31 -17.66 17.08
N THR A 469 9.91 -16.82 17.93
CA THR A 469 10.69 -17.26 19.09
C THR A 469 10.30 -16.45 20.32
N ALA A 470 10.34 -17.07 21.49
CA ALA A 470 9.94 -16.44 22.74
C ALA A 470 11.04 -16.57 23.80
N ILE A 471 11.30 -15.47 24.52
CA ILE A 471 12.39 -15.36 25.48
C ILE A 471 11.89 -14.66 26.73
N THR A 472 12.11 -15.28 27.89
CA THR A 472 11.86 -14.64 29.19
C THR A 472 13.01 -13.71 29.53
N THR A 473 12.71 -12.46 29.82
CA THR A 473 13.72 -11.43 30.11
C THR A 473 13.96 -11.28 31.61
N SER A 474 15.20 -10.95 31.97
CA SER A 474 15.62 -10.57 33.32
C SER A 474 15.90 -9.08 33.39
N GLU A 475 16.04 -8.54 34.61
CA GLU A 475 16.43 -7.15 34.84
C GLU A 475 17.69 -6.76 34.04
N GLY A 476 17.66 -5.55 33.47
CA GLY A 476 18.75 -4.98 32.69
C GLY A 476 18.34 -4.61 31.26
N THR A 477 19.34 -4.26 30.46
CA THR A 477 19.15 -3.91 29.03
C THR A 477 19.46 -5.12 28.17
N SER A 478 18.47 -5.55 27.40
CA SER A 478 18.59 -6.58 26.36
C SER A 478 18.75 -5.91 25.00
N LYS A 479 19.76 -6.32 24.23
CA LYS A 479 19.94 -5.91 22.84
C LYS A 479 19.64 -7.08 21.92
N ILE A 480 18.73 -6.87 20.98
CA ILE A 480 18.27 -7.87 20.02
C ILE A 480 18.67 -7.41 18.62
N VAL A 481 19.24 -8.34 17.85
CA VAL A 481 19.72 -8.10 16.49
C VAL A 481 19.21 -9.22 15.59
N ALA A 482 18.61 -8.84 14.46
CA ALA A 482 18.24 -9.72 13.37
C ALA A 482 19.17 -9.47 12.17
N ASP A 483 19.75 -10.53 11.63
CA ASP A 483 20.61 -10.49 10.45
C ASP A 483 19.89 -11.16 9.27
N GLY A 484 19.46 -10.35 8.31
CA GLY A 484 18.55 -10.75 7.21
C GLY A 484 17.27 -9.93 7.20
N ASN A 485 16.12 -10.60 7.01
CA ASN A 485 14.82 -9.94 6.99
C ASN A 485 14.43 -9.35 8.37
N PRO A 486 13.60 -8.30 8.40
CA PRO A 486 13.22 -7.66 9.66
C PRO A 486 12.39 -8.59 10.54
N ILE A 487 12.32 -8.23 11.83
CA ILE A 487 11.46 -8.88 12.82
C ILE A 487 10.54 -7.85 13.49
N ARG A 488 9.49 -8.34 14.13
CA ARG A 488 8.62 -7.56 15.02
C ARG A 488 8.68 -8.18 16.41
N ILE A 489 8.70 -7.37 17.47
CA ILE A 489 8.83 -7.86 18.84
C ILE A 489 7.67 -7.38 19.70
N HIS A 490 6.92 -8.33 20.26
CA HIS A 490 5.90 -8.08 21.26
C HIS A 490 6.50 -8.30 22.67
N HIS A 491 6.32 -7.32 23.55
CA HIS A 491 6.65 -7.39 24.96
C HIS A 491 5.40 -7.69 25.77
N LEU A 492 5.37 -8.88 26.37
CA LEU A 492 4.37 -9.30 27.33
C LEU A 492 4.90 -9.03 28.74
N SER A 493 4.09 -8.34 29.52
CA SER A 493 4.30 -8.12 30.95
C SER A 493 3.06 -8.63 31.68
N GLY A 494 3.19 -9.70 32.47
CA GLY A 494 2.07 -10.22 33.27
C GLY A 494 1.06 -11.02 32.46
N GLY A 495 -0.19 -11.02 32.93
CA GLY A 495 -1.28 -11.86 32.40
C GLY A 495 -2.41 -11.10 31.72
N ASN A 496 -2.29 -9.78 31.58
CA ASN A 496 -3.29 -8.90 30.96
C ASN A 496 -2.62 -7.97 29.94
N GLY A 497 -3.29 -7.69 28.84
CA GLY A 497 -2.94 -6.62 27.92
C GLY A 497 -3.81 -6.58 26.66
N LEU A 498 -3.64 -5.53 25.87
CA LEU A 498 -4.42 -5.28 24.65
C LEU A 498 -3.48 -4.68 23.60
N ILE A 499 -3.55 -5.15 22.37
CA ILE A 499 -2.81 -4.54 21.25
C ILE A 499 -3.64 -4.63 19.97
N GLN A 500 -3.59 -3.59 19.14
CA GLN A 500 -4.16 -3.66 17.79
C GLN A 500 -3.27 -4.57 16.92
N ALA A 501 -3.89 -5.58 16.31
CA ALA A 501 -3.16 -6.46 15.41
C ALA A 501 -2.96 -5.78 14.05
N MET A 502 -1.86 -6.16 13.39
CA MET A 502 -1.51 -5.76 12.04
C MET A 502 -1.59 -6.98 11.14
N HIS A 503 -1.92 -6.80 9.86
CA HIS A 503 -1.81 -7.92 8.92
C HIS A 503 -0.34 -8.26 8.66
N ASP A 504 -0.05 -9.50 8.25
CA ASP A 504 1.33 -10.04 8.17
C ASP A 504 2.22 -9.32 7.13
N GLY A 505 1.62 -8.54 6.23
CA GLY A 505 2.29 -7.74 5.22
C GLY A 505 2.42 -6.26 5.57
N GLU A 506 1.97 -5.83 6.75
CA GLU A 506 1.99 -4.42 7.17
C GLU A 506 3.33 -4.07 7.83
N GLN A 507 3.86 -2.90 7.51
CA GLN A 507 5.07 -2.30 8.08
C GLN A 507 6.25 -3.26 8.15
N ARG A 508 6.66 -3.83 7.02
CA ARG A 508 7.96 -4.51 6.92
C ARG A 508 9.03 -3.48 6.59
N CYS A 509 9.80 -3.10 7.60
CA CYS A 509 10.73 -1.98 7.50
C CYS A 509 12.19 -2.46 7.46
N VAL A 510 12.98 -1.84 6.57
CA VAL A 510 14.41 -2.12 6.39
C VAL A 510 15.19 -0.84 6.61
N ALA A 511 16.29 -0.94 7.37
CA ALA A 511 17.19 0.18 7.62
C ALA A 511 18.16 0.39 6.45
N ILE A 512 18.39 1.65 6.09
CA ILE A 512 19.28 2.07 5.00
C ILE A 512 20.42 2.93 5.55
N ASN A 513 20.10 4.03 6.23
CA ASN A 513 21.06 5.01 6.76
C ASN A 513 22.08 5.51 5.72
N VAL A 514 21.59 5.96 4.56
CA VAL A 514 22.41 6.47 3.45
C VAL A 514 21.84 7.77 2.91
N GLN A 515 22.73 8.73 2.67
CA GLN A 515 22.47 9.88 1.80
C GLN A 515 23.23 9.68 0.49
N ALA A 516 22.52 9.53 -0.63
CA ALA A 516 23.12 9.33 -1.94
C ALA A 516 22.40 10.14 -3.01
N SER A 517 23.16 10.72 -3.94
CA SER A 517 22.57 11.42 -5.10
C SER A 517 22.03 10.48 -6.18
N GLY A 518 22.44 9.20 -6.13
CA GLY A 518 22.09 8.14 -7.07
C GLY A 518 20.99 7.22 -6.57
N TRP A 519 20.82 6.08 -7.23
CA TRP A 519 19.89 5.03 -6.82
C TRP A 519 20.42 4.29 -5.58
N ILE A 520 19.52 4.07 -4.62
CA ILE A 520 19.73 3.27 -3.41
C ILE A 520 18.97 1.96 -3.61
N THR A 521 19.71 0.87 -3.76
CA THR A 521 19.14 -0.49 -3.82
C THR A 521 18.87 -0.98 -2.40
N THR A 522 17.66 -1.45 -2.13
CA THR A 522 17.26 -2.07 -0.87
C THR A 522 16.65 -3.44 -1.11
N SER A 523 16.74 -4.33 -0.12
CA SER A 523 16.06 -5.63 -0.15
C SER A 523 14.56 -5.48 0.12
N LEU A 524 13.73 -6.12 -0.69
CA LEU A 524 12.30 -6.32 -0.48
C LEU A 524 12.11 -7.54 0.44
N PRO A 525 11.51 -7.42 1.64
CA PRO A 525 11.38 -8.52 2.60
C PRO A 525 10.25 -9.50 2.24
N TRP A 526 10.31 -10.04 1.03
CA TRP A 526 9.41 -11.06 0.47
C TRP A 526 10.21 -12.07 -0.36
N GLN A 527 9.56 -13.16 -0.76
CA GLN A 527 10.21 -14.14 -1.63
C GLN A 527 10.31 -13.57 -3.06
N SER A 528 11.44 -13.80 -3.73
CA SER A 528 11.61 -13.49 -5.16
C SER A 528 10.82 -14.48 -6.03
N PHE A 529 10.05 -13.94 -6.96
CA PHE A 529 9.29 -14.66 -7.99
C PHE A 529 9.85 -14.41 -9.40
N SER A 530 11.02 -13.78 -9.51
CA SER A 530 11.68 -13.54 -10.79
C SER A 530 11.83 -14.82 -11.61
N GLY A 531 11.36 -14.77 -12.87
CA GLY A 531 11.40 -15.91 -13.81
C GLY A 531 10.45 -17.08 -13.49
N ARG A 532 9.55 -16.95 -12.51
CA ARG A 532 8.53 -17.96 -12.22
C ARG A 532 7.32 -17.86 -13.13
N SER A 533 6.51 -18.92 -13.15
CA SER A 533 5.28 -18.96 -13.95
C SER A 533 4.21 -18.02 -13.37
N GLU A 534 3.27 -17.57 -14.20
CA GLU A 534 2.12 -16.76 -13.76
C GLU A 534 1.31 -17.48 -12.67
N VAL A 535 1.18 -18.81 -12.75
CA VAL A 535 0.46 -19.62 -11.75
C VAL A 535 1.15 -19.54 -10.39
N ASP A 536 2.48 -19.61 -10.35
CA ASP A 536 3.24 -19.48 -9.11
C ASP A 536 3.10 -18.06 -8.53
N LEU A 537 3.14 -17.03 -9.39
CA LEU A 537 2.98 -15.64 -8.98
C LEU A 537 1.60 -15.39 -8.34
N VAL A 538 0.53 -15.84 -8.99
CA VAL A 538 -0.84 -15.73 -8.46
C VAL A 538 -0.97 -16.48 -7.13
N ASN A 539 -0.35 -17.66 -7.00
CA ASN A 539 -0.31 -18.38 -5.73
C ASN A 539 0.53 -17.64 -4.66
N GLY A 540 1.58 -16.94 -5.07
CA GLY A 540 2.40 -16.08 -4.21
C GLY A 540 1.58 -14.94 -3.62
N TRP A 541 0.78 -14.26 -4.44
CA TRP A 541 -0.13 -13.19 -4.01
C TRP A 541 -1.21 -13.70 -3.05
N LYS A 542 -1.85 -14.82 -3.40
CA LYS A 542 -2.90 -15.46 -2.57
C LYS A 542 -2.42 -15.85 -1.17
N ASN A 543 -1.18 -16.33 -1.07
CA ASN A 543 -0.60 -16.78 0.19
C ASN A 543 0.20 -15.70 0.93
N GLY A 544 0.41 -14.54 0.32
CA GLY A 544 1.20 -13.46 0.92
C GLY A 544 2.72 -13.66 0.89
N TYR A 545 3.21 -14.56 0.03
CA TYR A 545 4.66 -14.77 -0.16
C TYR A 545 5.31 -13.66 -0.98
N HIS A 546 4.52 -12.95 -1.78
CA HIS A 546 4.92 -11.75 -2.52
C HIS A 546 3.72 -10.80 -2.64
N PRO A 547 3.91 -9.48 -2.58
CA PRO A 547 2.80 -8.53 -2.68
C PRO A 547 2.32 -8.37 -4.14
N ALA A 548 1.01 -8.26 -4.35
CA ALA A 548 0.43 -7.84 -5.64
C ALA A 548 0.47 -6.32 -5.83
N SER A 549 0.62 -5.59 -4.73
CA SER A 549 0.59 -4.14 -4.68
C SER A 549 1.23 -3.71 -3.37
N MET A 550 1.98 -2.62 -3.38
CA MET A 550 2.74 -2.18 -2.22
C MET A 550 2.64 -0.68 -2.01
N SER A 551 2.64 -0.26 -0.75
CA SER A 551 2.83 1.11 -0.31
C SER A 551 4.17 1.20 0.40
N ILE A 552 5.04 2.06 -0.10
CA ILE A 552 6.43 2.21 0.31
C ILE A 552 6.57 3.59 0.95
N SER A 553 6.76 3.64 2.26
CA SER A 553 7.02 4.88 2.99
C SER A 553 8.51 5.04 3.22
N VAL A 554 9.08 6.14 2.74
CA VAL A 554 10.49 6.47 2.90
C VAL A 554 10.63 7.40 4.09
N LEU A 555 11.37 6.95 5.11
CA LEU A 555 11.65 7.70 6.34
C LEU A 555 13.04 8.31 6.25
N GLY A 556 13.13 9.61 6.50
CA GLY A 556 14.37 10.37 6.39
C GLY A 556 14.43 11.58 7.32
N VAL A 557 15.55 12.27 7.22
CA VAL A 557 15.85 13.44 8.05
C VAL A 557 15.15 14.67 7.49
N GLU A 558 14.28 15.28 8.28
CA GLU A 558 13.62 16.55 7.96
C GLU A 558 13.77 17.52 9.14
N GLY A 559 14.56 18.57 8.93
CA GLY A 559 14.86 19.55 9.98
C GLY A 559 15.54 18.91 11.20
N ALA A 560 14.84 18.91 12.34
CA ALA A 560 15.32 18.30 13.58
C ALA A 560 14.88 16.83 13.74
N ASN A 561 13.96 16.32 12.93
CA ASN A 561 13.42 14.97 13.07
C ASN A 561 14.16 13.99 12.15
N SER A 562 14.69 12.90 12.70
CA SER A 562 15.43 11.92 11.91
C SER A 562 14.57 10.91 11.16
N TYR A 563 13.33 10.67 11.60
CA TYR A 563 12.44 9.61 11.10
C TYR A 563 11.10 10.15 10.59
N SER A 564 11.13 11.21 9.79
CA SER A 564 9.92 11.77 9.17
C SER A 564 9.62 11.06 7.86
N THR A 565 8.35 10.80 7.55
CA THR A 565 7.98 10.29 6.23
C THR A 565 8.20 11.41 5.20
N ILE A 566 9.30 11.35 4.45
CA ILE A 566 9.67 12.37 3.45
C ILE A 566 8.90 12.20 2.14
N GLY A 567 8.50 10.97 1.84
CA GLY A 567 7.67 10.64 0.70
C GLY A 567 7.12 9.23 0.76
N THR A 568 6.07 8.99 0.00
CA THR A 568 5.41 7.68 -0.12
C THR A 568 5.27 7.34 -1.60
N ALA A 569 5.56 6.08 -1.95
CA ALA A 569 5.32 5.54 -3.27
C ALA A 569 4.33 4.36 -3.20
N TRP A 570 3.49 4.22 -4.21
CA TRP A 570 2.56 3.11 -4.36
C TRP A 570 2.83 2.41 -5.68
N ALA A 571 3.04 1.10 -5.65
CA ALA A 571 3.27 0.30 -6.84
C ALA A 571 2.16 -0.76 -6.97
N PHE A 572 1.61 -0.89 -8.17
CA PHE A 572 0.48 -1.77 -8.46
C PHE A 572 0.85 -2.72 -9.61
N HIS A 573 0.82 -4.03 -9.37
CA HIS A 573 0.82 -5.01 -10.45
C HIS A 573 -0.60 -5.11 -11.01
N LEU A 574 -0.78 -4.61 -12.23
CA LEU A 574 -2.09 -4.55 -12.86
C LEU A 574 -2.20 -5.62 -13.94
N SER A 575 -3.34 -6.30 -13.99
CA SER A 575 -3.64 -7.21 -15.11
C SER A 575 -3.77 -6.40 -16.40
N ARG A 576 -3.14 -6.88 -17.47
CA ARG A 576 -3.19 -6.31 -18.81
C ARG A 576 -4.10 -7.18 -19.68
N LEU A 577 -5.05 -6.56 -20.37
CA LEU A 577 -5.83 -7.25 -21.41
C LEU A 577 -5.16 -6.97 -22.76
N THR A 578 -4.73 -8.01 -23.46
CA THR A 578 -3.96 -7.90 -24.70
C THR A 578 -4.73 -8.57 -25.83
N TYR A 579 -4.88 -7.89 -26.96
CA TYR A 579 -5.29 -8.48 -28.22
C TYR A 579 -4.05 -8.73 -29.09
N GLU A 580 -3.78 -10.00 -29.38
CA GLU A 580 -2.68 -10.44 -30.24
C GLU A 580 -3.22 -10.81 -31.63
N PHE A 581 -2.64 -10.21 -32.68
CA PHE A 581 -3.09 -10.45 -34.05
C PHE A 581 -2.49 -11.75 -34.59
N SER A 582 -3.28 -12.57 -35.29
CA SER A 582 -2.78 -13.76 -36.01
C SER A 582 -2.16 -13.45 -37.39
N SER A 583 -2.17 -12.16 -37.78
CA SER A 583 -1.65 -11.67 -39.07
C SER A 583 -0.16 -11.97 -39.29
N SER A 584 0.32 -11.79 -40.53
CA SER A 584 1.70 -12.09 -40.96
C SER A 584 2.81 -11.26 -40.26
N ILE A 585 2.45 -10.26 -39.44
CA ILE A 585 3.38 -9.44 -38.65
C ILE A 585 3.41 -9.95 -37.20
N MET A 586 4.40 -10.78 -36.88
CA MET A 586 4.59 -11.28 -35.51
C MET A 586 4.84 -10.14 -34.52
N GLY A 587 4.10 -10.17 -33.41
CA GLY A 587 4.31 -9.26 -32.28
C GLY A 587 3.45 -8.01 -32.28
N LEU A 588 2.54 -7.81 -33.24
CA LEU A 588 1.54 -6.74 -33.19
C LEU A 588 0.56 -6.99 -32.02
N GLU A 589 0.36 -6.01 -31.14
CA GLU A 589 -0.63 -6.07 -30.07
C GLU A 589 -1.36 -4.72 -29.87
N VAL A 590 -2.60 -4.80 -29.40
CA VAL A 590 -3.32 -3.68 -28.77
C VAL A 590 -3.62 -4.11 -27.34
N ALA A 591 -3.24 -3.30 -26.36
CA ALA A 591 -3.39 -3.66 -24.95
C ALA A 591 -4.03 -2.55 -24.12
N TYR A 592 -4.85 -2.95 -23.16
CA TYR A 592 -5.30 -2.11 -22.06
C TYR A 592 -4.40 -2.36 -20.84
N SER A 593 -3.75 -1.31 -20.33
CA SER A 593 -2.85 -1.40 -19.17
C SER A 593 -2.95 -0.13 -18.30
N GLY A 594 -3.36 -0.28 -17.05
CA GLY A 594 -3.37 0.81 -16.06
C GLY A 594 -4.17 2.05 -16.49
N GLY A 595 -5.33 1.84 -17.13
CA GLY A 595 -6.17 2.90 -17.66
C GLY A 595 -5.76 3.44 -19.04
N ALA A 596 -4.58 3.07 -19.55
CA ALA A 596 -4.12 3.46 -20.87
C ALA A 596 -4.39 2.38 -21.92
N VAL A 597 -4.65 2.81 -23.15
CA VAL A 597 -4.74 1.93 -24.33
C VAL A 597 -3.51 2.15 -25.19
N VAL A 598 -2.77 1.07 -25.46
CA VAL A 598 -1.46 1.11 -26.12
C VAL A 598 -1.37 0.12 -27.27
N THR A 599 -0.50 0.40 -28.24
CA THR A 599 -0.23 -0.46 -29.40
C THR A 599 1.21 -0.26 -29.88
N ASN A 600 1.72 -1.12 -30.79
CA ASN A 600 3.13 -1.17 -31.15
C ASN A 600 3.44 -1.12 -32.67
N HIS A 601 2.72 -0.36 -33.52
CA HIS A 601 2.96 -0.29 -34.99
C HIS A 601 2.78 1.15 -35.55
N PRO A 602 3.57 1.63 -36.55
CA PRO A 602 4.12 0.90 -37.71
C PRO A 602 5.60 0.53 -37.83
N GLU A 603 6.44 0.88 -36.88
CA GLU A 603 7.86 0.50 -36.91
C GLU A 603 8.28 -0.24 -35.63
N PHE A 604 7.36 -0.98 -34.99
CA PHE A 604 7.54 -1.63 -33.67
C PHE A 604 7.74 -0.66 -32.50
N ASN A 605 7.39 0.62 -32.67
CA ASN A 605 7.45 1.62 -31.62
C ASN A 605 6.14 1.65 -30.82
N ALA A 606 6.26 1.75 -29.51
CA ALA A 606 5.15 1.93 -28.58
C ALA A 606 4.38 3.24 -28.89
N PHE A 607 3.06 3.15 -28.99
CA PHE A 607 2.14 4.26 -29.24
C PHE A 607 0.97 4.23 -28.26
N VAL A 608 0.59 5.40 -27.76
CA VAL A 608 -0.55 5.57 -26.85
C VAL A 608 -1.77 5.98 -27.67
N VAL A 609 -2.81 5.14 -27.63
CA VAL A 609 -4.10 5.43 -28.26
C VAL A 609 -4.96 6.31 -27.36
N SER A 610 -4.98 5.97 -26.06
CA SER A 610 -5.69 6.75 -25.03
C SER A 610 -4.83 6.81 -23.76
N PRO A 611 -4.58 8.01 -23.20
CA PRO A 611 -3.89 8.16 -21.92
C PRO A 611 -4.81 7.72 -20.76
N PRO A 612 -4.24 7.47 -19.56
CA PRO A 612 -5.01 7.19 -18.36
C PRO A 612 -5.85 8.40 -17.92
N SER A 613 -6.99 8.13 -17.27
CA SER A 613 -7.87 9.17 -16.74
C SER A 613 -7.27 9.85 -15.51
N ASP A 614 -7.20 11.18 -15.54
CA ASP A 614 -6.73 12.02 -14.45
C ASP A 614 -7.71 13.18 -14.19
N ARG A 615 -7.86 13.60 -12.92
CA ARG A 615 -8.74 14.72 -12.56
C ARG A 615 -7.92 15.91 -12.04
N GLY A 616 -7.61 16.83 -12.96
CA GLY A 616 -7.14 18.18 -12.63
C GLY A 616 -8.32 19.09 -12.25
N GLY A 617 -8.35 19.59 -11.02
CA GLY A 617 -9.37 20.55 -10.57
C GLY A 617 -8.92 22.01 -10.75
N PRO A 618 -9.80 23.01 -10.57
CA PRO A 618 -9.36 24.41 -10.49
C PRO A 618 -8.39 24.60 -9.31
N GLY A 619 -7.21 25.15 -9.61
CA GLY A 619 -6.08 25.26 -8.66
C GLY A 619 -5.12 24.07 -8.74
N PRO A 620 -4.12 23.97 -7.85
CA PRO A 620 -3.15 22.88 -7.82
C PRO A 620 -3.78 21.63 -7.17
N ARG A 621 -4.79 21.05 -7.81
CA ARG A 621 -5.48 19.84 -7.33
C ARG A 621 -5.22 18.71 -8.31
N PHE A 622 -4.76 17.59 -7.78
CA PHE A 622 -4.57 16.38 -8.55
C PHE A 622 -5.24 15.21 -7.83
N ALA A 623 -6.18 14.58 -8.52
CA ALA A 623 -6.81 13.36 -8.06
C ALA A 623 -6.68 12.27 -9.13
N ALA A 624 -6.29 11.08 -8.70
CA ALA A 624 -6.22 9.89 -9.54
C ALA A 624 -6.92 8.72 -8.87
N THR A 625 -7.65 7.97 -9.69
CA THR A 625 -8.25 6.70 -9.29
C THR A 625 -7.66 5.62 -10.18
N ILE A 626 -7.06 4.60 -9.58
CA ILE A 626 -6.41 3.51 -10.32
C ILE A 626 -7.42 2.38 -10.51
N PRO A 627 -7.85 2.09 -11.75
CA PRO A 627 -8.70 0.94 -12.03
C PRO A 627 -7.85 -0.33 -12.11
N SER A 628 -8.02 -1.23 -11.13
CA SER A 628 -7.39 -2.54 -11.15
C SER A 628 -8.38 -3.61 -11.62
N LEU A 629 -8.16 -4.15 -12.82
CA LEU A 629 -8.96 -5.25 -13.36
C LEU A 629 -8.44 -6.60 -12.88
N HIS A 630 -9.34 -7.40 -12.33
CA HIS A 630 -9.09 -8.75 -11.85
C HIS A 630 -9.95 -9.75 -12.65
N PRO A 631 -9.34 -10.59 -13.52
CA PRO A 631 -10.11 -11.58 -14.24
C PRO A 631 -10.68 -12.63 -13.28
N SER A 632 -11.96 -12.96 -13.45
CA SER A 632 -12.64 -14.04 -12.74
C SER A 632 -12.01 -15.40 -13.08
N SER A 633 -12.21 -16.42 -12.22
CA SER A 633 -11.73 -17.78 -12.51
C SER A 633 -12.34 -18.40 -13.76
N ASN A 634 -13.47 -17.86 -14.22
CA ASN A 634 -14.22 -18.35 -15.38
C ASN A 634 -13.95 -17.53 -16.65
N SER A 635 -13.12 -16.48 -16.55
CA SER A 635 -12.80 -15.62 -17.68
C SER A 635 -12.12 -16.43 -18.79
N LEU A 636 -12.79 -16.51 -19.93
CA LEU A 636 -12.27 -17.18 -21.11
C LEU A 636 -11.26 -16.27 -21.85
N SER A 637 -10.32 -16.92 -22.53
CA SER A 637 -9.49 -16.31 -23.59
C SER A 637 -9.81 -17.04 -24.88
N GLY A 638 -9.69 -16.36 -26.01
CA GLY A 638 -10.17 -16.88 -27.29
C GLY A 638 -10.27 -15.81 -28.37
N GLY A 639 -10.80 -16.23 -29.53
CA GLY A 639 -10.95 -15.39 -30.72
C GLY A 639 -12.40 -15.20 -31.18
N GLY A 640 -13.39 -15.65 -30.42
CA GLY A 640 -14.81 -15.36 -30.68
C GLY A 640 -15.26 -14.03 -30.07
N LYS A 641 -16.50 -13.61 -30.36
CA LYS A 641 -17.10 -12.41 -29.74
C LYS A 641 -17.10 -12.57 -28.22
N MET A 642 -16.48 -11.63 -27.52
CA MET A 642 -16.38 -11.63 -26.07
C MET A 642 -17.23 -10.53 -25.47
N THR A 643 -17.96 -10.89 -24.44
CA THR A 643 -18.69 -9.96 -23.57
C THR A 643 -17.97 -9.92 -22.23
N LEU A 644 -17.56 -8.72 -21.82
CA LEU A 644 -16.89 -8.46 -20.55
C LEU A 644 -17.89 -7.76 -19.62
N ASP A 645 -18.25 -8.44 -18.54
CA ASP A 645 -19.00 -7.84 -17.44
C ASP A 645 -18.00 -7.35 -16.39
N ILE A 646 -17.94 -6.03 -16.19
CA ILE A 646 -16.99 -5.37 -15.29
C ILE A 646 -17.77 -4.85 -14.09
N GLU A 647 -17.48 -5.37 -12.90
CA GLU A 647 -18.15 -5.00 -11.65
C GLU A 647 -17.16 -4.31 -10.69
N LEU A 648 -17.58 -3.21 -10.06
CA LEU A 648 -16.81 -2.55 -9.00
C LEU A 648 -17.00 -3.27 -7.68
N GLU A 649 -15.96 -3.87 -7.10
CA GLU A 649 -16.11 -4.55 -5.81
C GLU A 649 -15.88 -3.63 -4.62
N HIS A 650 -14.79 -2.85 -4.66
CA HIS A 650 -14.38 -2.02 -3.54
C HIS A 650 -13.50 -0.85 -3.99
N ARG A 651 -13.52 0.24 -3.20
CA ARG A 651 -12.67 1.41 -3.37
C ARG A 651 -11.98 1.78 -2.05
N GLN A 652 -10.66 1.95 -2.14
CA GLN A 652 -9.80 2.29 -1.01
C GLN A 652 -9.11 3.65 -1.24
N SER A 653 -9.04 4.46 -0.17
CA SER A 653 -8.20 5.68 -0.13
C SER A 653 -6.77 5.30 0.21
N LEU A 654 -5.79 5.81 -0.54
CA LEU A 654 -4.36 5.59 -0.26
C LEU A 654 -3.71 6.86 0.30
N ALA A 655 -4.06 8.02 -0.25
CA ALA A 655 -3.60 9.32 0.24
C ALA A 655 -4.67 10.38 -0.01
N SER A 656 -4.78 11.32 0.92
CA SER A 656 -5.63 12.51 0.81
C SER A 656 -5.01 13.62 1.66
N THR A 657 -3.98 14.26 1.13
CA THR A 657 -3.22 15.31 1.84
C THR A 657 -2.50 16.23 0.85
N THR A 658 -1.81 17.25 1.38
CA THR A 658 -1.01 18.16 0.57
C THR A 658 0.34 17.53 0.25
N ALA A 659 0.69 17.45 -1.04
CA ALA A 659 1.98 16.98 -1.56
C ALA A 659 2.72 18.13 -2.25
N TYR A 660 4.05 18.05 -2.36
CA TYR A 660 4.86 19.07 -3.03
C TYR A 660 5.37 18.63 -4.41
N GLU A 661 5.68 17.35 -4.55
CA GLU A 661 5.95 16.74 -5.85
C GLU A 661 5.13 15.45 -5.97
N VAL A 662 4.47 15.26 -7.13
CA VAL A 662 3.79 14.01 -7.47
C VAL A 662 4.38 13.48 -8.76
N ARG A 663 4.80 12.22 -8.75
CA ARG A 663 5.30 11.51 -9.94
C ARG A 663 4.48 10.27 -10.18
N ARG A 664 4.54 9.79 -11.42
CA ARG A 664 4.06 8.47 -11.79
C ARG A 664 4.98 7.82 -12.81
N GLY A 665 4.93 6.50 -12.87
CA GLY A 665 5.62 5.74 -13.90
C GLY A 665 4.98 4.40 -14.20
N TRP A 666 5.43 3.79 -15.30
CA TRP A 666 4.89 2.53 -15.82
C TRP A 666 5.97 1.51 -16.11
N SER A 667 5.57 0.25 -16.13
CA SER A 667 6.40 -0.86 -16.59
C SER A 667 6.72 -0.77 -18.09
N SER A 668 7.86 -1.34 -18.46
CA SER A 668 8.22 -1.63 -19.85
C SER A 668 7.22 -2.64 -20.45
N PRO A 669 6.91 -2.61 -21.77
CA PRO A 669 7.53 -1.83 -22.85
C PRO A 669 6.89 -0.48 -23.18
N TYR A 670 5.69 -0.19 -22.66
CA TYR A 670 4.94 1.01 -23.05
C TYR A 670 5.20 2.23 -22.17
N GLY A 671 5.88 2.08 -21.04
CA GLY A 671 5.96 3.15 -20.05
C GLY A 671 6.57 4.47 -20.55
N GLU A 672 7.56 4.43 -21.44
CA GLU A 672 8.11 5.66 -22.06
C GLU A 672 7.06 6.35 -22.95
N ALA A 673 6.35 5.58 -23.78
CA ALA A 673 5.31 6.12 -24.64
C ALA A 673 4.14 6.69 -23.82
N ILE A 674 3.73 6.02 -22.74
CA ILE A 674 2.67 6.51 -21.83
C ILE A 674 3.09 7.81 -21.15
N ALA A 675 4.34 7.90 -20.67
CA ALA A 675 4.85 9.12 -20.04
C ALA A 675 4.87 10.31 -21.03
N GLN A 676 5.27 10.07 -22.29
CA GLN A 676 5.26 11.10 -23.34
C GLN A 676 3.84 11.49 -23.76
N GLY A 677 2.97 10.50 -24.04
CA GLY A 677 1.59 10.73 -24.46
C GLY A 677 0.69 11.34 -23.37
N SER A 678 1.08 11.24 -22.10
CA SER A 678 0.38 11.90 -20.99
C SER A 678 0.55 13.42 -20.98
N ALA A 679 1.54 13.96 -21.69
CA ALA A 679 1.88 15.38 -21.71
C ALA A 679 1.19 16.14 -22.87
N ASP A 680 0.01 15.66 -23.30
CA ASP A 680 -0.80 16.30 -24.33
C ASP A 680 -1.14 17.73 -23.91
N GLY A 681 -0.58 18.70 -24.65
CA GLY A 681 -0.72 20.13 -24.39
C GLY A 681 0.54 20.82 -23.88
N LEU A 682 1.57 20.09 -23.45
CA LEU A 682 2.87 20.68 -23.11
C LEU A 682 3.51 21.38 -24.32
N GLU A 683 3.27 20.88 -25.54
CA GLU A 683 3.71 21.51 -26.79
C GLU A 683 3.07 22.89 -27.02
N SER A 684 1.97 23.22 -26.34
CA SER A 684 1.34 24.54 -26.44
C SER A 684 1.95 25.60 -25.53
N SER A 685 2.82 25.19 -24.60
CA SER A 685 3.55 26.10 -23.71
C SER A 685 4.66 26.84 -24.46
N GLU A 686 4.69 28.16 -24.30
CA GLU A 686 5.75 29.01 -24.85
C GLU A 686 7.06 28.74 -24.11
N ASP A 687 7.00 28.60 -22.77
CA ASP A 687 8.15 28.33 -21.91
C ASP A 687 8.82 27.00 -22.27
N TRP A 688 8.04 25.94 -22.48
CA TRP A 688 8.55 24.62 -22.89
C TRP A 688 9.18 24.64 -24.28
N THR A 689 8.57 25.39 -25.21
CA THR A 689 9.10 25.52 -26.58
C THR A 689 10.44 26.24 -26.60
N ILE A 690 10.63 27.25 -25.74
CA ILE A 690 11.88 28.02 -25.65
C ILE A 690 12.97 27.26 -24.86
N TYR A 691 12.60 26.61 -23.75
CA TYR A 691 13.52 25.93 -22.83
C TYR A 691 13.07 24.49 -22.51
N PRO A 692 13.13 23.56 -23.47
CA PRO A 692 12.72 22.19 -23.23
C PRO A 692 13.57 21.54 -22.11
N GLY A 693 12.90 20.81 -21.22
CA GLY A 693 13.52 20.13 -20.08
C GLY A 693 13.76 20.99 -18.83
N ARG A 694 13.40 22.28 -18.84
CA ARG A 694 13.52 23.19 -17.69
C ARG A 694 12.17 23.44 -17.02
N ILE A 695 11.77 22.50 -16.15
CA ILE A 695 10.50 22.55 -15.41
C ILE A 695 10.44 23.77 -14.48
N ASP A 696 11.59 24.21 -13.97
CA ASP A 696 11.72 25.38 -13.11
C ASP A 696 11.36 26.71 -13.79
N LEU A 697 11.39 26.75 -15.13
CA LEU A 697 11.04 27.93 -15.93
C LEU A 697 9.63 27.84 -16.51
N LEU A 698 8.89 26.76 -16.24
CA LEU A 698 7.58 26.50 -16.82
C LEU A 698 6.51 27.23 -15.99
N THR A 699 6.05 28.39 -16.45
CA THR A 699 5.11 29.23 -15.68
C THR A 699 3.70 29.25 -16.24
N ASP A 700 3.55 28.90 -17.52
CA ASP A 700 2.31 28.97 -18.30
C ASP A 700 1.55 27.64 -18.42
N TYR A 701 2.08 26.55 -17.84
CA TYR A 701 1.52 25.20 -17.93
C TYR A 701 1.29 24.58 -16.54
N VAL A 702 0.21 23.82 -16.42
CA VAL A 702 -0.11 22.95 -15.28
C VAL A 702 -0.57 21.62 -15.84
N GLY A 703 0.09 20.53 -15.47
CA GLY A 703 -0.17 19.20 -16.03
C GLY A 703 1.03 18.28 -15.94
N TRP A 704 0.96 17.15 -16.64
CA TRP A 704 2.05 16.18 -16.70
C TRP A 704 3.19 16.66 -17.59
N VAL A 705 4.40 16.57 -17.07
CA VAL A 705 5.63 16.82 -17.81
C VAL A 705 6.48 15.54 -17.76
N PRO A 706 6.94 15.01 -18.89
CA PRO A 706 7.84 13.85 -18.88
C PRO A 706 9.15 14.25 -18.19
N ASP A 707 9.78 13.32 -17.46
CA ASP A 707 11.07 13.62 -16.80
C ASP A 707 12.07 14.12 -17.88
N PRO A 708 12.84 15.19 -17.63
CA PRO A 708 13.73 15.79 -18.63
C PRO A 708 14.83 14.86 -19.13
N SER A 709 15.03 13.73 -18.44
CA SER A 709 15.95 12.68 -18.83
C SER A 709 15.33 11.89 -19.99
N TYR A 710 15.90 11.99 -21.20
CA TYR A 710 15.43 11.20 -22.36
C TYR A 710 15.32 9.70 -22.03
N GLY A 711 14.22 9.06 -22.42
CA GLY A 711 14.03 7.61 -22.28
C GLY A 711 13.42 7.13 -20.96
N THR A 712 12.87 8.01 -20.13
CA THR A 712 12.25 7.61 -18.86
C THR A 712 10.77 7.26 -19.01
N SER A 713 10.33 6.20 -18.34
CA SER A 713 8.93 5.84 -18.18
C SER A 713 8.23 6.63 -17.05
N GLU A 714 8.68 7.84 -16.76
CA GLU A 714 8.29 8.64 -15.59
C GLU A 714 7.78 10.02 -16.02
N SER A 715 6.73 10.50 -15.36
CA SER A 715 6.19 11.86 -15.53
C SER A 715 5.96 12.53 -14.18
N ILE A 716 6.12 13.86 -14.14
CA ILE A 716 5.98 14.71 -12.96
C ILE A 716 4.76 15.62 -13.15
N TRP A 717 3.93 15.77 -12.12
CA TRP A 717 2.80 16.71 -12.15
C TRP A 717 3.30 18.10 -11.77
N HIS A 718 3.27 19.03 -12.73
CA HIS A 718 3.77 20.38 -12.55
C HIS A 718 2.67 21.36 -12.13
N THR A 719 2.91 22.14 -11.08
CA THR A 719 1.98 23.14 -10.51
C THR A 719 2.60 24.51 -10.30
N ASN A 720 3.64 24.87 -11.07
CA ASN A 720 4.29 26.18 -11.00
C ASN A 720 4.73 26.56 -9.56
N GLY A 721 5.29 25.59 -8.84
CA GLY A 721 5.83 25.76 -7.48
C GLY A 721 4.79 25.84 -6.34
N VAL A 722 3.50 25.58 -6.61
CA VAL A 722 2.46 25.56 -5.56
C VAL A 722 2.18 24.14 -5.11
N ALA A 723 2.02 23.95 -3.79
CA ALA A 723 1.67 22.67 -3.20
C ALA A 723 0.36 22.09 -3.77
N ILE A 724 0.34 20.78 -3.97
CA ILE A 724 -0.69 20.00 -4.64
C ILE A 724 -1.64 19.42 -3.59
N GLN A 725 -2.94 19.69 -3.70
CA GLN A 725 -3.94 18.88 -3.00
C GLN A 725 -4.03 17.52 -3.70
N PHE A 726 -3.39 16.51 -3.11
CA PHE A 726 -3.21 15.20 -3.72
C PHE A 726 -4.18 14.19 -3.11
N THR A 727 -4.95 13.54 -3.99
CA THR A 727 -5.81 12.42 -3.63
C THR A 727 -5.50 11.22 -4.52
N LEU A 728 -5.16 10.10 -3.91
CA LEU A 728 -4.96 8.83 -4.60
C LEU A 728 -5.93 7.78 -4.08
N GLN A 729 -6.64 7.15 -5.02
CA GLN A 729 -7.58 6.08 -4.74
C GLN A 729 -7.33 4.89 -5.63
N MET A 730 -7.72 3.72 -5.15
CA MET A 730 -7.65 2.47 -5.89
C MET A 730 -9.04 1.83 -5.92
N SER A 731 -9.44 1.36 -7.10
CA SER A 731 -10.71 0.67 -7.32
C SER A 731 -10.41 -0.75 -7.81
N SER A 732 -10.88 -1.74 -7.06
CA SER A 732 -10.82 -3.16 -7.44
C SER A 732 -12.04 -3.50 -8.28
N LEU A 733 -11.80 -3.97 -9.50
CA LEU A 733 -12.82 -4.31 -10.48
C LEU A 733 -12.68 -5.78 -10.85
N THR A 734 -13.76 -6.53 -10.75
CA THR A 734 -13.80 -7.92 -11.23
C THR A 734 -14.34 -7.94 -12.65
N VAL A 735 -13.73 -8.77 -13.49
CA VAL A 735 -14.13 -8.94 -14.89
C VAL A 735 -14.53 -10.38 -15.14
N ASP A 736 -15.75 -10.61 -15.60
CA ASP A 736 -16.21 -11.90 -16.11
C ASP A 736 -16.25 -11.87 -17.64
N VAL A 737 -15.39 -12.66 -18.28
CA VAL A 737 -15.33 -12.74 -19.76
C VAL A 737 -16.10 -13.96 -20.24
N ARG A 738 -17.11 -13.75 -21.08
CA ARG A 738 -17.91 -14.80 -21.71
C ARG A 738 -17.75 -14.73 -23.22
N GLU A 739 -17.53 -15.88 -23.83
CA GLU A 739 -17.53 -16.01 -25.29
C GLU A 739 -18.96 -16.33 -25.77
N GLU A 740 -19.51 -15.49 -26.65
CA GLU A 740 -20.76 -15.78 -27.33
C GLU A 740 -20.50 -16.77 -28.48
N MET A 741 -21.16 -17.93 -28.42
CA MET A 741 -21.09 -18.98 -29.46
C MET A 741 -21.83 -18.63 -30.74
#